data_AF-A0A2V9QK56-F1
#
_entry.id   AF-A0A2V9QK56-F1
#
_cell.length_a   1.000
_cell.length_b   1.000
_cell.length_c   1.000
_cell.angle_alpha   90.00
_cell.angle_beta   90.00
_cell.angle_gamma   90.00
#
_symmetry.space_group_name_H-M   'P 1'
#
loop_
_entity.id
_entity.type
_entity.pdbx_description
1 polymer ?
#
loop_
_entity_poly.entity_id
_entity_poly.type
_entity_poly.pdbx_seq_one_letter_code
_entity_poly.pdbx_strand_id
1 'polypeptide(L)'
;MRTIAKFVCSCGIALLSVTAWPQDAHPSAQERLTTAKQLYTQEGPKAALPEFEEALKMFQADKDRHGEAIVLGFIANCQRKLENLDKALEFAQQALRMKEELGDRDEIGKTHNQLGLIYWERSNYHEAIQHLQQAIEIASTADDKELEGSARNNLGLVFDEQGDYKRSLEQYQRALELHRSTHFERGEGDTLGNIGGVYLLLGRFKEALPYYQQALAISERLGLKPASSDDLGNIALCLAGTGDIDGALKTFDHALEVAHETGLPKEEADWHKGKGTTLVGLGRFDAALREYAAAEQVYEQAGLKRELVEALADTGNLYELLGDAIGAEERFERALRLAREIGNTSGESAGLLAMGDLERRRKKYELADTHFKQALKKARGAGEEGTVVSALLQQAMNNLDRKQYESAMRTASEGKEVAERSGNVPALALSRYTLGEVRRSQGQFQQAIEEYSAAQALQQQLRDPELAWRIHYGQGQTLAAREKTDDAIASYKEAIRIIEETRSGIAEERFQAGYIEDRYQVYVALVELLLKLNKPDDAFLYSEKLRARAYFDLLGGDPPAIGEPAQQRRRELREQIQTLRKAVRKEYSIPENERRGHALELFSSELAEAERDYAALLDNSFSVTGYTSAPGGTLLSATEIQHLLPADTALIEYVVGRQMVSIFLVTPSSVVGMPVQIKSESLSSRTELLRGLISERRPEWIEPARGLRKVLLDPIRSDGHLSSIHQLLIVPDGVLNYVPFAAFPMATNRFLGEEFTIAYLPAAAALERDPKTRGGTTLLAMAPSGAKLPNESSVLPPAS
;
A
#
# COMPACT_ATOMS: atom_id res chain seq x y z
N MET A 1 55.03 14.06 29.39
CA MET A 1 56.22 14.89 29.68
C MET A 1 55.82 16.35 29.45
N ARG A 2 55.80 17.28 30.40
CA ARG A 2 56.47 17.37 31.71
C ARG A 2 55.48 17.58 32.84
N THR A 3 55.85 16.97 33.96
CA THR A 3 55.23 16.94 35.28
C THR A 3 56.00 17.88 36.21
N ILE A 4 55.46 18.09 37.42
CA ILE A 4 56.09 18.51 38.70
C ILE A 4 55.86 20.01 38.99
N ALA A 5 54.99 20.42 39.91
CA ALA A 5 54.74 20.10 41.32
C ALA A 5 55.57 20.93 42.34
N LYS A 6 54.81 21.72 43.10
CA LYS A 6 54.88 22.07 44.54
C LYS A 6 56.19 22.62 45.12
N PHE A 7 56.06 23.82 45.71
CA PHE A 7 56.60 24.12 47.04
C PHE A 7 55.58 24.92 47.85
N VAL A 8 55.43 24.53 49.12
CA VAL A 8 54.57 25.16 50.14
C VAL A 8 55.41 26.15 50.94
N CYS A 9 54.86 27.32 51.29
CA CYS A 9 55.30 28.03 52.49
C CYS A 9 54.15 28.81 53.15
N SER A 10 54.26 28.89 54.46
CA SER A 10 53.28 29.24 55.49
C SER A 10 53.01 30.74 55.64
N CYS A 11 51.75 31.11 55.90
CA CYS A 11 51.30 32.24 56.74
C CYS A 11 49.79 32.00 57.00
N GLY A 12 49.26 31.99 58.22
CA GLY A 12 49.33 33.06 59.20
C GLY A 12 48.02 33.87 59.12
N ILE A 13 47.04 33.48 59.93
CA ILE A 13 45.64 33.95 59.92
C ILE A 13 45.54 35.45 60.23
N ALA A 14 44.83 36.20 59.38
CA ALA A 14 44.15 37.44 59.73
C ALA A 14 42.77 37.45 59.07
N LEU A 15 41.73 37.46 59.91
CA LEU A 15 40.32 37.40 59.57
C LEU A 15 39.75 38.82 59.40
N LEU A 16 38.88 38.95 58.38
CA LEU A 16 37.75 39.90 58.24
C LEU A 16 38.01 41.28 57.62
N SER A 17 37.75 41.37 56.32
CA SER A 17 36.51 42.01 55.86
C SER A 17 35.96 41.23 54.66
N VAL A 18 34.90 40.47 54.90
CA VAL A 18 34.14 39.81 53.83
C VAL A 18 33.31 40.90 53.16
N THR A 19 33.72 41.34 51.98
CA THR A 19 32.80 41.97 51.04
C THR A 19 31.77 40.92 50.68
N ALA A 20 30.51 41.16 51.06
CA ALA A 20 29.39 40.34 50.64
C ALA A 20 29.42 40.20 49.11
N TRP A 21 29.63 38.97 48.63
CA TRP A 21 29.29 38.60 47.27
C TRP A 21 27.76 38.74 47.15
N PRO A 22 27.21 39.27 46.05
CA PRO A 22 25.77 39.27 45.86
C PRO A 22 25.29 37.82 45.96
N GLN A 23 24.32 37.56 46.84
CA GLN A 23 23.56 36.32 46.86
C GLN A 23 23.03 36.05 45.46
N ASP A 24 23.10 34.78 45.04
CA ASP A 24 22.54 34.24 43.81
C ASP A 24 21.17 34.88 43.51
N ALA A 25 21.14 35.83 42.57
CA ALA A 25 19.89 36.37 42.06
C ALA A 25 19.25 35.24 41.25
N HIS A 26 18.26 34.57 41.84
CA HIS A 26 17.42 33.64 41.08
C HIS A 26 16.87 34.37 39.85
N PRO A 27 16.96 33.78 38.64
CA PRO A 27 16.51 34.44 37.42
C PRO A 27 15.03 34.81 37.55
N SER A 28 14.66 36.00 37.11
CA SER A 28 13.25 36.44 37.08
C SER A 28 12.40 35.56 36.16
N ALA A 29 11.07 35.59 36.34
CA ALA A 29 10.15 34.85 35.48
C ALA A 29 10.34 35.18 33.98
N GLN A 30 10.62 36.45 33.66
CA GLN A 30 10.86 36.91 32.30
C GLN A 30 12.20 36.43 31.72
N GLU A 31 13.26 36.40 32.52
CA GLU A 31 14.55 35.81 32.11
C GLU A 31 14.39 34.32 31.85
N ARG A 32 13.66 33.61 32.71
CA ARG A 32 13.35 32.18 32.54
C ARG A 32 12.56 31.92 31.26
N LEU A 33 11.53 32.71 30.97
CA LEU A 33 10.78 32.66 29.71
C LEU A 33 11.69 32.88 28.49
N THR A 34 12.61 33.84 28.57
CA THR A 34 13.54 34.14 27.48
C THR A 34 14.50 32.97 27.23
N THR A 35 15.04 32.39 28.30
CA THR A 35 15.87 31.17 28.24
C THR A 35 15.08 30.00 27.66
N ALA A 36 13.82 29.81 28.08
CA ALA A 36 12.96 28.75 27.56
C ALA A 36 12.70 28.89 26.05
N LYS A 37 12.50 30.12 25.53
CA LYS A 37 12.38 30.37 24.09
C LYS A 37 13.67 30.08 23.31
N GLN A 38 14.82 30.45 23.87
CA GLN A 38 16.11 30.14 23.27
C GLN A 38 16.34 28.62 23.24
N LEU A 39 16.07 27.95 24.36
CA LEU A 39 16.17 26.50 24.47
C LEU A 39 15.20 25.80 23.51
N TYR A 40 13.98 26.31 23.35
CA TYR A 40 13.03 25.80 22.36
C TYR A 40 13.60 25.85 20.94
N THR A 41 14.31 26.93 20.61
CA THR A 41 14.92 27.13 19.29
C THR A 41 16.16 26.26 19.09
N GLN A 42 16.92 25.99 20.15
CA GLN A 42 18.19 25.27 20.09
C GLN A 42 18.06 23.75 20.29
N GLU A 43 17.21 23.33 21.22
CA GLU A 43 17.09 21.94 21.70
C GLU A 43 15.65 21.40 21.56
N GLY A 44 14.71 22.22 21.09
CA GLY A 44 13.36 21.79 20.75
C GLY A 44 12.35 21.77 21.91
N PRO A 45 11.12 21.29 21.66
CA PRO A 45 10.00 21.39 22.60
C PRO A 45 10.20 20.58 23.87
N LYS A 46 10.86 19.42 23.78
CA LYS A 46 11.07 18.51 24.93
C LYS A 46 11.97 19.12 26.00
N ALA A 47 13.07 19.74 25.58
CA ALA A 47 14.01 20.41 26.49
C ALA A 47 13.42 21.70 27.06
N ALA A 48 12.66 22.44 26.26
CA ALA A 48 12.08 23.72 26.66
C ALA A 48 10.84 23.60 27.55
N LEU A 49 10.07 22.52 27.45
CA LEU A 49 8.80 22.37 28.18
C LEU A 49 8.97 22.52 29.71
N PRO A 50 9.92 21.86 30.39
CA PRO A 50 10.13 22.06 31.84
C PRO A 50 10.47 23.50 32.21
N GLU A 51 11.20 24.21 31.35
CA GLU A 51 11.60 25.60 31.55
C GLU A 51 10.38 26.54 31.44
N PHE A 52 9.48 26.29 30.49
CA PHE A 52 8.20 27.00 30.39
C PHE A 52 7.28 26.67 31.58
N GLU A 53 7.21 25.41 32.00
CA GLU A 53 6.41 25.01 33.18
C GLU A 53 6.90 25.68 34.47
N GLU A 54 8.21 25.86 34.63
CA GLU A 54 8.76 26.59 35.77
C GLU A 54 8.50 28.09 35.66
N ALA A 55 8.68 28.69 34.47
CA ALA A 55 8.33 30.09 34.24
C ALA A 55 6.84 30.36 34.55
N LEU A 56 5.95 29.42 34.22
CA LEU A 56 4.52 29.51 34.54
C LEU A 56 4.29 29.66 36.05
N LYS A 57 4.91 28.79 36.86
CA LYS A 57 4.79 28.84 38.33
C LYS A 57 5.28 30.16 38.90
N MET A 58 6.36 30.70 38.32
CA MET A 58 6.91 31.99 38.75
C MET A 58 5.96 33.14 38.45
N PHE A 59 5.43 33.24 37.23
CA PHE A 59 4.43 34.26 36.89
C PHE A 59 3.16 34.16 37.76
N GLN A 60 2.73 32.94 38.08
CA GLN A 60 1.60 32.70 39.00
C GLN A 60 1.92 33.18 40.43
N ALA A 61 3.12 32.91 40.94
CA ALA A 61 3.57 33.37 42.25
C ALA A 61 3.67 34.91 42.31
N ASP A 62 4.13 35.53 41.22
CA ASP A 62 4.25 36.98 41.06
C ASP A 62 2.90 37.66 40.78
N LYS A 63 1.84 36.88 40.51
CA LYS A 63 0.50 37.33 40.09
C LYS A 63 0.51 38.14 38.79
N ASP A 64 1.49 37.89 37.93
CA ASP A 64 1.57 38.49 36.59
C ASP A 64 0.71 37.69 35.62
N ARG A 65 -0.53 38.16 35.44
CA ARG A 65 -1.51 37.51 34.55
C ARG A 65 -1.09 37.57 33.08
N HIS A 66 -0.32 38.57 32.66
CA HIS A 66 0.09 38.71 31.26
C HIS A 66 1.20 37.71 30.91
N GLY A 67 2.22 37.63 31.76
CA GLY A 67 3.29 36.63 31.64
C GLY A 67 2.76 35.19 31.72
N GLU A 68 1.82 34.92 32.62
CA GLU A 68 1.13 33.62 32.73
C GLU A 68 0.44 33.24 31.41
N ALA A 69 -0.35 34.14 30.84
CA ALA A 69 -1.09 33.89 29.59
C ALA A 69 -0.15 33.64 28.38
N ILE A 70 0.99 34.33 28.33
CA ILE A 70 2.00 34.12 27.28
C ILE A 70 2.65 32.74 27.43
N VAL A 71 3.11 32.38 28.64
CA VAL A 71 3.76 31.09 28.89
C VAL A 71 2.82 29.91 28.58
N LEU A 72 1.54 30.01 28.95
CA LEU A 72 0.55 28.97 28.61
C LEU A 72 0.49 28.71 27.11
N GLY A 73 0.58 29.74 26.27
CA GLY A 73 0.65 29.58 24.80
C GLY A 73 1.91 28.86 24.34
N PHE A 74 3.07 29.13 24.96
CA PHE A 74 4.31 28.39 24.65
C PHE A 74 4.24 26.93 25.10
N ILE A 75 3.69 26.66 26.28
CA ILE A 75 3.45 25.29 26.76
C ILE A 75 2.51 24.56 25.79
N ALA A 76 1.42 25.20 25.35
CA ALA A 76 0.52 24.63 24.36
C ALA A 76 1.25 24.23 23.07
N ASN A 77 2.10 25.12 22.55
CA ASN A 77 2.89 24.83 21.35
C ASN A 77 3.93 23.71 21.57
N CYS A 78 4.56 23.64 22.75
CA CYS A 78 5.43 22.51 23.10
C CYS A 78 4.65 21.19 23.15
N GLN A 79 3.49 21.16 23.81
CA GLN A 79 2.65 19.98 23.90
C GLN A 79 2.17 19.52 22.52
N ARG A 80 1.80 20.46 21.64
CA ARG A 80 1.42 20.18 20.26
C ARG A 80 2.55 19.49 19.50
N LYS A 81 3.77 20.05 19.55
CA LYS A 81 4.96 19.48 18.91
C LYS A 81 5.43 18.16 19.53
N LEU A 82 4.94 17.80 20.71
CA LEU A 82 5.15 16.51 21.37
C LEU A 82 3.95 15.55 21.17
N GLU A 83 3.06 15.84 20.22
CA GLU A 83 1.84 15.08 19.89
C GLU A 83 0.82 14.92 21.05
N ASN A 84 0.95 15.72 22.12
CA ASN A 84 -0.01 15.73 23.22
C ASN A 84 -1.15 16.73 22.92
N LEU A 85 -1.92 16.45 21.86
CA LEU A 85 -2.91 17.39 21.30
C LEU A 85 -4.02 17.80 22.28
N ASP A 86 -4.43 16.92 23.20
CA ASP A 86 -5.41 17.25 24.23
C ASP A 86 -4.88 18.27 25.24
N LYS A 87 -3.63 18.10 25.70
CA LYS A 87 -2.97 19.08 26.60
C LYS A 87 -2.69 20.38 25.86
N ALA A 88 -2.25 20.29 24.61
CA ALA A 88 -2.03 21.46 23.77
C ALA A 88 -3.30 22.30 23.67
N LEU A 89 -4.45 21.65 23.40
CA LEU A 89 -5.74 22.31 23.32
C LEU A 89 -6.15 22.94 24.66
N GLU A 90 -5.98 22.22 25.77
CA GLU A 90 -6.30 22.72 27.11
C GLU A 90 -5.52 24.01 27.43
N PHE A 91 -4.18 23.98 27.27
CA PHE A 91 -3.33 25.13 27.54
C PHE A 91 -3.59 26.29 26.57
N ALA A 92 -3.84 26.02 25.28
CA ALA A 92 -4.16 27.06 24.30
C ALA A 92 -5.51 27.74 24.60
N GLN A 93 -6.52 26.98 25.03
CA GLN A 93 -7.81 27.53 25.45
C GLN A 93 -7.71 28.33 26.75
N GLN A 94 -6.89 27.89 27.71
CA GLN A 94 -6.60 28.67 28.92
C GLN A 94 -5.91 29.99 28.58
N ALA A 95 -4.86 29.94 27.73
CA ALA A 95 -4.16 31.12 27.25
C ALA A 95 -5.10 32.10 26.53
N LEU A 96 -5.99 31.60 25.65
CA LEU A 96 -6.95 32.41 24.92
C LEU A 96 -7.88 33.17 25.88
N ARG A 97 -8.53 32.46 26.82
CA ARG A 97 -9.44 33.09 27.80
C ARG A 97 -8.76 34.20 28.59
N MET A 98 -7.52 33.96 29.03
CA MET A 98 -6.78 34.97 29.77
C MET A 98 -6.43 36.19 28.91
N LYS A 99 -5.99 35.97 27.66
CA LYS A 99 -5.67 37.06 26.73
C LYS A 99 -6.91 37.88 26.36
N GLU A 100 -8.08 37.24 26.23
CA GLU A 100 -9.38 37.91 26.06
C GLU A 100 -9.74 38.79 27.26
N GLU A 101 -9.59 38.29 28.49
CA GLU A 101 -9.81 39.06 29.72
C GLU A 101 -8.86 40.26 29.84
N LEU A 102 -7.62 40.13 29.35
CA LEU A 102 -6.62 41.18 29.35
C LEU A 102 -6.79 42.18 28.19
N GLY A 103 -7.56 41.82 27.15
CA GLY A 103 -7.75 42.65 25.95
C GLY A 103 -6.53 42.73 25.03
N ASP A 104 -5.60 41.77 25.10
CA ASP A 104 -4.38 41.73 24.29
C ASP A 104 -4.69 41.17 22.88
N ARG A 105 -5.16 42.05 21.98
CA ARG A 105 -5.64 41.66 20.65
C ARG A 105 -4.61 40.91 19.81
N ASP A 106 -3.34 41.32 19.84
CA ASP A 106 -2.28 40.69 19.04
C ASP A 106 -2.04 39.25 19.51
N GLU A 107 -1.98 39.04 20.83
CA GLU A 107 -1.80 37.71 21.41
C GLU A 107 -3.06 36.84 21.26
N ILE A 108 -4.26 37.42 21.24
CA ILE A 108 -5.50 36.70 20.90
C ILE A 108 -5.39 36.14 19.47
N GLY A 109 -5.01 36.97 18.49
CA GLY A 109 -4.85 36.55 17.08
C GLY A 109 -3.85 35.40 16.92
N LYS A 110 -2.67 35.50 17.54
CA LYS A 110 -1.66 34.41 17.54
C LYS A 110 -2.19 33.12 18.18
N THR A 111 -2.97 33.23 19.25
CA THR A 111 -3.54 32.07 19.94
C THR A 111 -4.62 31.39 19.10
N HIS A 112 -5.45 32.17 18.40
CA HIS A 112 -6.38 31.63 17.41
C HIS A 112 -5.65 30.90 16.28
N ASN A 113 -4.55 31.44 15.76
CA ASN A 113 -3.75 30.75 14.75
C ASN A 113 -3.20 29.40 15.27
N GLN A 114 -2.71 29.36 16.52
CA GLN A 114 -2.26 28.11 17.15
C GLN A 114 -3.39 27.10 17.37
N LEU A 115 -4.55 27.55 17.85
CA LEU A 115 -5.75 26.69 17.99
C LEU A 115 -6.18 26.11 16.64
N GLY A 116 -6.12 26.92 15.59
CA GLY A 116 -6.33 26.48 14.21
C GLY A 116 -5.48 25.27 13.84
N LEU A 117 -4.17 25.34 14.07
CA LEU A 117 -3.24 24.23 13.84
C LEU A 117 -3.52 23.01 14.74
N ILE A 118 -3.83 23.22 16.02
CA ILE A 118 -4.16 22.11 16.94
C ILE A 118 -5.42 21.37 16.45
N TYR A 119 -6.46 22.09 16.04
CA TYR A 119 -7.67 21.47 15.50
C TYR A 119 -7.42 20.79 14.16
N TRP A 120 -6.58 21.37 13.29
CA TRP A 120 -6.15 20.74 12.04
C TRP A 120 -5.41 19.41 12.28
N GLU A 121 -4.46 19.37 13.22
CA GLU A 121 -3.72 18.15 13.58
C GLU A 121 -4.63 17.06 14.16
N ARG A 122 -5.76 17.45 14.78
CA ARG A 122 -6.82 16.55 15.25
C ARG A 122 -7.83 16.13 14.17
N SER A 123 -7.62 16.51 12.91
CA SER A 123 -8.58 16.34 11.81
C SER A 123 -9.95 17.00 12.05
N ASN A 124 -10.02 17.99 12.95
CA ASN A 124 -11.23 18.75 13.23
C ASN A 124 -11.23 20.05 12.41
N TYR A 125 -11.44 19.89 11.10
CA TYR A 125 -11.25 20.96 10.13
C TYR A 125 -12.26 22.11 10.25
N HIS A 126 -13.47 21.87 10.78
CA HIS A 126 -14.46 22.93 10.97
C HIS A 126 -13.99 23.97 12.00
N GLU A 127 -13.60 23.51 13.19
CA GLU A 127 -13.06 24.35 14.25
C GLU A 127 -11.73 24.98 13.82
N ALA A 128 -10.87 24.25 13.10
CA ALA A 128 -9.64 24.81 12.53
C ALA A 128 -9.92 26.03 11.66
N ILE A 129 -10.88 25.92 10.73
CA ILE A 129 -11.29 27.03 9.86
C ILE A 129 -11.80 28.23 10.68
N GLN A 130 -12.65 28.00 11.68
CA GLN A 130 -13.19 29.09 12.51
C GLN A 130 -12.07 29.85 13.24
N HIS A 131 -11.14 29.13 13.87
CA HIS A 131 -10.03 29.76 14.58
C HIS A 131 -9.08 30.48 13.62
N LEU A 132 -8.76 29.92 12.46
CA LEU A 132 -7.90 30.57 11.47
C LEU A 132 -8.55 31.80 10.84
N GLN A 133 -9.86 31.77 10.58
CA GLN A 133 -10.61 32.94 10.12
C GLN A 133 -10.60 34.07 11.15
N GLN A 134 -10.76 33.74 12.44
CA GLN A 134 -10.66 34.72 13.51
C GLN A 134 -9.25 35.32 13.61
N ALA A 135 -8.21 34.51 13.46
CA ALA A 135 -6.83 35.00 13.42
C ALA A 135 -6.59 35.97 12.24
N ILE A 136 -7.12 35.63 11.04
CA ILE A 136 -7.05 36.49 9.85
C ILE A 136 -7.78 37.81 10.09
N GLU A 137 -8.99 37.79 10.65
CA GLU A 137 -9.76 39.01 10.93
C GLU A 137 -9.02 39.93 11.90
N ILE A 138 -8.53 39.38 13.02
CA ILE A 138 -7.77 40.15 14.02
C ILE A 138 -6.52 40.74 13.39
N ALA A 139 -5.71 39.93 12.70
CA ALA A 139 -4.47 40.38 12.06
C ALA A 139 -4.74 41.48 11.02
N SER A 140 -5.79 41.33 10.21
CA SER A 140 -6.19 42.33 9.22
C SER A 140 -6.61 43.65 9.86
N THR A 141 -7.37 43.61 10.96
CA THR A 141 -7.75 44.84 11.70
C THR A 141 -6.57 45.53 12.38
N ALA A 142 -5.53 44.77 12.72
CA ALA A 142 -4.29 45.27 13.31
C ALA A 142 -3.23 45.69 12.28
N ASP A 143 -3.47 45.48 10.97
CA ASP A 143 -2.48 45.61 9.88
C ASP A 143 -1.22 44.74 10.10
N ASP A 144 -1.36 43.62 10.82
CA ASP A 144 -0.31 42.61 11.00
C ASP A 144 -0.31 41.64 9.80
N LYS A 145 0.40 42.05 8.75
CA LYS A 145 0.48 41.29 7.50
C LYS A 145 1.22 39.95 7.63
N GLU A 146 2.14 39.82 8.58
CA GLU A 146 2.87 38.56 8.80
C GLU A 146 1.98 37.51 9.47
N LEU A 147 1.20 37.92 10.49
CA LEU A 147 0.21 37.04 11.10
C LEU A 147 -0.93 36.71 10.13
N GLU A 148 -1.41 37.69 9.35
CA GLU A 148 -2.44 37.45 8.34
C GLU A 148 -1.94 36.44 7.29
N GLY A 149 -0.71 36.61 6.78
CA GLY A 149 -0.08 35.69 5.84
C GLY A 149 0.06 34.27 6.42
N SER A 150 0.55 34.16 7.66
CA SER A 150 0.70 32.89 8.36
C SER A 150 -0.63 32.17 8.59
N ALA A 151 -1.67 32.90 9.03
CA ALA A 151 -2.99 32.31 9.27
C ALA A 151 -3.68 31.90 7.96
N ARG A 152 -3.49 32.64 6.87
CA ARG A 152 -3.96 32.24 5.53
C ARG A 152 -3.23 31.01 5.01
N ASN A 153 -1.92 30.94 5.19
CA ASN A 153 -1.14 29.75 4.83
C ASN A 153 -1.67 28.52 5.59
N ASN A 154 -1.88 28.63 6.90
CA ASN A 154 -2.44 27.53 7.69
C ASN A 154 -3.88 27.18 7.28
N LEU A 155 -4.68 28.16 6.85
CA LEU A 155 -6.02 27.90 6.34
C LEU A 155 -5.99 27.15 5.00
N GLY A 156 -4.99 27.42 4.16
CA GLY A 156 -4.70 26.63 2.96
C GLY A 156 -4.49 25.15 3.29
N LEU A 157 -3.67 24.85 4.31
CA LEU A 157 -3.40 23.47 4.74
C LEU A 157 -4.67 22.72 5.16
N VAL A 158 -5.61 23.41 5.79
CA VAL A 158 -6.91 22.80 6.14
C VAL A 158 -7.73 22.49 4.89
N PHE A 159 -7.71 23.36 3.88
CA PHE A 159 -8.40 23.09 2.62
C PHE A 159 -7.73 21.99 1.79
N ASP A 160 -6.42 21.83 1.88
CA ASP A 160 -5.70 20.71 1.25
C ASP A 160 -6.18 19.36 1.78
N GLU A 161 -6.25 19.21 3.11
CA GLU A 161 -6.75 17.99 3.76
C GLU A 161 -8.22 17.70 3.42
N GLN A 162 -9.02 18.75 3.26
CA GLN A 162 -10.42 18.61 2.81
C GLN A 162 -10.54 18.26 1.31
N GLY A 163 -9.47 18.41 0.53
CA GLY A 163 -9.49 18.26 -0.93
C GLY A 163 -10.07 19.47 -1.68
N ASP A 164 -10.32 20.60 -1.01
CA ASP A 164 -10.74 21.86 -1.62
C ASP A 164 -9.51 22.64 -2.11
N TYR A 165 -8.82 22.04 -3.07
CA TYR A 165 -7.57 22.57 -3.63
C TYR A 165 -7.73 23.95 -4.25
N LYS A 166 -8.95 24.32 -4.68
CA LYS A 166 -9.24 25.65 -5.21
C LYS A 166 -9.15 26.70 -4.10
N ARG A 167 -9.89 26.54 -2.99
CA ARG A 167 -9.81 27.50 -1.88
C ARG A 167 -8.45 27.50 -1.22
N SER A 168 -7.79 26.34 -1.19
CA SER A 168 -6.40 26.24 -0.74
C SER A 168 -5.46 27.16 -1.53
N LEU A 169 -5.44 27.02 -2.86
CA LEU A 169 -4.63 27.88 -3.74
C LEU A 169 -4.98 29.36 -3.59
N GLU A 170 -6.25 29.71 -3.43
CA GLU A 170 -6.68 31.09 -3.16
C GLU A 170 -6.07 31.64 -1.85
N GLN A 171 -6.05 30.84 -0.77
CA GLN A 171 -5.44 31.27 0.49
C GLN A 171 -3.91 31.37 0.39
N TYR A 172 -3.25 30.38 -0.21
CA TYR A 172 -1.80 30.42 -0.38
C TYR A 172 -1.35 31.56 -1.28
N GLN A 173 -2.05 31.85 -2.38
CA GLN A 173 -1.72 32.99 -3.23
C GLN A 173 -1.80 34.29 -2.46
N ARG A 174 -2.82 34.45 -1.60
CA ARG A 174 -2.94 35.64 -0.76
C ARG A 174 -1.86 35.71 0.33
N ALA A 175 -1.51 34.59 0.94
CA ALA A 175 -0.39 34.52 1.89
C ALA A 175 0.94 34.89 1.22
N LEU A 176 1.19 34.39 0.00
CA LEU A 176 2.38 34.67 -0.78
C LEU A 176 2.51 36.16 -1.12
N GLU A 177 1.41 36.81 -1.50
CA GLU A 177 1.36 38.26 -1.73
C GLU A 177 1.73 39.04 -0.47
N LEU A 178 1.20 38.65 0.69
CA LEU A 178 1.47 39.29 1.97
C LEU A 178 2.95 39.13 2.37
N HIS A 179 3.47 37.90 2.34
CA HIS A 179 4.87 37.61 2.68
C HIS A 179 5.85 38.34 1.75
N ARG A 180 5.55 38.42 0.44
CA ARG A 180 6.35 39.22 -0.51
C ARG A 180 6.28 40.71 -0.22
N SER A 181 5.11 41.23 0.17
CA SER A 181 4.92 42.65 0.47
C SER A 181 5.68 43.12 1.70
N THR A 182 5.93 42.22 2.66
CA THR A 182 6.72 42.49 3.88
C THR A 182 8.18 42.04 3.76
N HIS A 183 8.58 41.45 2.63
CA HIS A 183 9.88 40.80 2.45
C HIS A 183 10.16 39.70 3.49
N PHE A 184 9.11 39.00 3.95
CA PHE A 184 9.23 37.89 4.88
C PHE A 184 9.58 36.59 4.13
N GLU A 185 10.86 36.41 3.85
CA GLU A 185 11.37 35.36 2.95
C GLU A 185 11.06 33.94 3.43
N ARG A 186 11.11 33.71 4.75
CA ARG A 186 10.76 32.40 5.31
C ARG A 186 9.31 32.03 4.99
N GLY A 187 8.37 32.95 5.21
CA GLY A 187 6.97 32.73 4.86
C GLY A 187 6.76 32.59 3.35
N GLU A 188 7.53 33.29 2.52
CA GLU A 188 7.49 33.12 1.07
C GLU A 188 7.88 31.68 0.67
N GLY A 189 8.98 31.15 1.21
CA GLY A 189 9.43 29.78 0.97
C GLY A 189 8.37 28.74 1.36
N ASP A 190 7.88 28.82 2.61
CA ASP A 190 6.86 27.89 3.13
C ASP A 190 5.59 27.89 2.26
N THR A 191 5.12 29.08 1.86
CA THR A 191 3.91 29.20 1.02
C THR A 191 4.14 28.71 -0.42
N LEU A 192 5.32 28.93 -1.01
CA LEU A 192 5.66 28.39 -2.32
C LEU A 192 5.67 26.85 -2.30
N GLY A 193 6.28 26.25 -1.27
CA GLY A 193 6.27 24.80 -1.05
C GLY A 193 4.85 24.24 -0.97
N ASN A 194 3.97 24.90 -0.22
CA ASN A 194 2.57 24.49 -0.10
C ASN A 194 1.80 24.59 -1.42
N ILE A 195 2.00 25.65 -2.22
CA ILE A 195 1.42 25.76 -3.57
C ILE A 195 1.91 24.60 -4.46
N GLY A 196 3.20 24.28 -4.39
CA GLY A 196 3.77 23.11 -5.04
C GLY A 196 3.06 21.81 -4.62
N GLY A 197 2.78 21.67 -3.33
CA GLY A 197 2.05 20.54 -2.74
C GLY A 197 0.66 20.37 -3.30
N VAL A 198 -0.09 21.46 -3.48
CA VAL A 198 -1.43 21.39 -4.09
C VAL A 198 -1.35 20.88 -5.53
N TYR A 199 -0.41 21.38 -6.33
CA TYR A 199 -0.22 20.90 -7.70
C TYR A 199 0.23 19.43 -7.73
N LEU A 200 1.05 19.00 -6.78
CA LEU A 200 1.47 17.62 -6.63
C LEU A 200 0.26 16.70 -6.35
N LEU A 201 -0.61 17.06 -5.38
CA LEU A 201 -1.84 16.33 -5.04
C LEU A 201 -2.84 16.26 -6.20
N LEU A 202 -2.86 17.28 -7.07
CA LEU A 202 -3.66 17.30 -8.29
C LEU A 202 -3.06 16.45 -9.44
N GLY A 203 -1.87 15.86 -9.27
CA GLY A 203 -1.14 15.13 -10.31
C GLY A 203 -0.50 16.05 -11.37
N ARG A 204 -0.37 17.34 -11.08
CA ARG A 204 0.17 18.39 -11.97
C ARG A 204 1.65 18.64 -11.69
N PHE A 205 2.46 17.59 -11.89
CA PHE A 205 3.87 17.56 -11.53
C PHE A 205 4.72 18.65 -12.19
N LYS A 206 4.40 19.00 -13.44
CA LYS A 206 5.14 20.04 -14.19
C LYS A 206 4.89 21.43 -13.63
N GLU A 207 3.68 21.69 -13.14
CA GLU A 207 3.34 22.94 -12.48
C GLU A 207 3.89 23.03 -11.05
N ALA A 208 3.96 21.91 -10.32
CA ALA A 208 4.52 21.86 -8.97
C ALA A 208 6.02 22.16 -8.92
N LEU A 209 6.80 21.57 -9.84
CA LEU A 209 8.26 21.65 -9.87
C LEU A 209 8.86 23.06 -9.73
N PRO A 210 8.44 24.09 -10.49
CA PRO A 210 9.01 25.44 -10.37
C PRO A 210 8.71 26.12 -9.03
N TYR A 211 7.66 25.74 -8.31
CA TYR A 211 7.38 26.27 -6.97
C TYR A 211 8.36 25.71 -5.94
N TYR A 212 8.56 24.39 -5.94
CA TYR A 212 9.55 23.77 -5.05
C TYR A 212 10.98 24.20 -5.35
N GLN A 213 11.33 24.46 -6.62
CA GLN A 213 12.64 25.01 -6.96
C GLN A 213 12.86 26.43 -6.41
N GLN A 214 11.81 27.27 -6.39
CA GLN A 214 11.89 28.59 -5.77
C GLN A 214 11.95 28.50 -4.25
N ALA A 215 11.17 27.60 -3.64
CA ALA A 215 11.22 27.34 -2.21
C ALA A 215 12.61 26.85 -1.78
N LEU A 216 13.19 25.86 -2.49
CA LEU A 216 14.52 25.34 -2.23
C LEU A 216 15.59 26.45 -2.26
N ALA A 217 15.55 27.33 -3.26
CA ALA A 217 16.49 28.43 -3.37
C ALA A 217 16.40 29.42 -2.19
N ILE A 218 15.20 29.60 -1.62
CA ILE A 218 15.01 30.40 -0.40
C ILE A 218 15.54 29.63 0.83
N SER A 219 15.14 28.36 0.99
CA SER A 219 15.55 27.49 2.09
C SER A 219 17.07 27.38 2.18
N GLU A 220 17.77 27.15 1.06
CA GLU A 220 19.23 27.08 1.00
C GLU A 220 19.89 28.42 1.38
N ARG A 221 19.36 29.53 0.86
CA ARG A 221 19.88 30.88 1.13
C ARG A 221 19.72 31.29 2.59
N LEU A 222 18.64 30.84 3.24
CA LEU A 222 18.38 31.06 4.65
C LEU A 222 19.04 30.00 5.55
N GLY A 223 19.66 28.96 4.98
CA GLY A 223 20.26 27.87 5.73
C GLY A 223 19.25 26.97 6.45
N LEU A 224 18.00 26.91 5.98
CA LEU A 224 16.91 26.15 6.59
C LEU A 224 16.97 24.68 6.15
N LYS A 225 17.83 23.90 6.82
CA LYS A 225 18.03 22.48 6.49
C LYS A 225 16.76 21.62 6.43
N PRO A 226 15.78 21.74 7.35
CA PRO A 226 14.53 20.99 7.24
C PRO A 226 13.75 21.34 5.98
N ALA A 227 13.52 22.63 5.73
CA ALA A 227 12.81 23.09 4.54
C ALA A 227 13.53 22.69 3.24
N SER A 228 14.86 22.75 3.19
CA SER A 228 15.64 22.27 2.05
C SER A 228 15.47 20.77 1.80
N SER A 229 15.44 19.95 2.86
CA SER A 229 15.15 18.51 2.74
C SER A 229 13.74 18.29 2.19
N ASP A 230 12.76 19.05 2.70
CA ASP A 230 11.38 18.97 2.24
C ASP A 230 11.22 19.35 0.77
N ASP A 231 11.84 20.45 0.36
CA ASP A 231 11.81 20.92 -1.01
C ASP A 231 12.48 19.91 -1.96
N LEU A 232 13.61 19.31 -1.58
CA LEU A 232 14.29 18.27 -2.35
C LEU A 232 13.42 17.02 -2.51
N GLY A 233 12.83 16.52 -1.43
CA GLY A 233 11.96 15.36 -1.45
C GLY A 233 10.74 15.55 -2.34
N ASN A 234 10.13 16.73 -2.29
CA ASN A 234 9.02 17.08 -3.17
C ASN A 234 9.42 17.28 -4.63
N ILE A 235 10.61 17.83 -4.90
CA ILE A 235 11.18 17.85 -6.25
C ILE A 235 11.36 16.43 -6.78
N ALA A 236 11.84 15.51 -5.95
CA ALA A 236 12.01 14.11 -6.33
C ALA A 236 10.67 13.47 -6.75
N LEU A 237 9.59 13.73 -6.01
CA LEU A 237 8.22 13.30 -6.38
C LEU A 237 7.78 13.91 -7.72
N CYS A 238 8.09 15.18 -7.98
CA CYS A 238 7.78 15.83 -9.27
C CYS A 238 8.57 15.22 -10.44
N LEU A 239 9.86 14.91 -10.23
CA LEU A 239 10.70 14.24 -11.22
C LEU A 239 10.15 12.85 -11.53
N ALA A 240 9.75 12.09 -10.50
CA ALA A 240 9.12 10.79 -10.66
C ALA A 240 7.84 10.88 -11.51
N GLY A 241 6.93 11.79 -11.16
CA GLY A 241 5.67 11.99 -11.89
C GLY A 241 5.84 12.49 -13.33
N THR A 242 6.93 13.22 -13.63
CA THR A 242 7.26 13.62 -15.01
C THR A 242 7.96 12.51 -15.81
N GLY A 243 8.50 11.51 -15.13
CA GLY A 243 9.16 10.33 -15.70
C GLY A 243 10.70 10.39 -15.68
N ASP A 244 11.31 11.39 -15.02
CA ASP A 244 12.75 11.43 -14.76
C ASP A 244 13.09 10.61 -13.51
N ILE A 245 13.15 9.29 -13.68
CA ILE A 245 13.28 8.34 -12.58
C ILE A 245 14.67 8.37 -11.95
N ASP A 246 15.72 8.44 -12.77
CA ASP A 246 17.10 8.51 -12.26
C ASP A 246 17.35 9.82 -11.51
N GLY A 247 16.79 10.93 -12.00
CA GLY A 247 16.78 12.21 -11.30
C GLY A 247 16.03 12.14 -9.98
N ALA A 248 14.84 11.53 -9.97
CA ALA A 248 14.03 11.36 -8.76
C ALA A 248 14.77 10.58 -7.67
N LEU A 249 15.29 9.39 -7.98
CA LEU A 249 15.97 8.54 -6.98
C LEU A 249 17.21 9.23 -6.39
N LYS A 250 18.03 9.89 -7.22
CA LYS A 250 19.18 10.67 -6.74
C LYS A 250 18.77 11.83 -5.86
N THR A 251 17.65 12.49 -6.19
CA THR A 251 17.15 13.62 -5.41
C THR A 251 16.58 13.17 -4.08
N PHE A 252 15.90 12.01 -4.02
CA PHE A 252 15.51 11.39 -2.75
C PHE A 252 16.72 11.06 -1.89
N ASP A 253 17.77 10.45 -2.46
CA ASP A 253 18.99 10.12 -1.73
C ASP A 253 19.64 11.38 -1.13
N HIS A 254 19.64 12.50 -1.87
CA HIS A 254 20.11 13.78 -1.36
C HIS A 254 19.22 14.35 -0.24
N ALA A 255 17.89 14.28 -0.37
CA ALA A 255 16.96 14.72 0.67
C ALA A 255 17.15 13.92 1.98
N LEU A 256 17.34 12.61 1.85
CA LEU A 256 17.63 11.68 2.95
C LEU A 256 18.99 11.98 3.61
N GLU A 257 20.04 12.23 2.83
CA GLU A 257 21.36 12.61 3.35
C GLU A 257 21.27 13.91 4.18
N VAL A 258 20.59 14.93 3.66
CA VAL A 258 20.38 16.20 4.39
C VAL A 258 19.62 15.97 5.70
N ALA A 259 18.55 15.15 5.66
CA ALA A 259 17.76 14.84 6.84
C ALA A 259 18.57 14.08 7.90
N HIS A 260 19.29 13.05 7.48
CA HIS A 260 20.10 12.19 8.33
C HIS A 260 21.25 12.98 9.01
N GLU A 261 22.03 13.74 8.24
CA GLU A 261 23.14 14.54 8.76
C GLU A 261 22.70 15.63 9.75
N THR A 262 21.47 16.12 9.58
CA THR A 262 20.90 17.18 10.43
C THR A 262 20.12 16.62 11.63
N GLY A 263 19.88 15.30 11.69
CA GLY A 263 19.10 14.67 12.74
C GLY A 263 17.60 14.99 12.67
N LEU A 264 17.04 14.90 11.46
CA LEU A 264 15.65 15.24 11.13
C LEU A 264 14.83 13.96 10.86
N PRO A 265 14.39 13.23 11.90
CA PRO A 265 13.79 11.91 11.73
C PRO A 265 12.46 11.93 10.99
N LYS A 266 11.66 12.99 11.12
CA LYS A 266 10.39 13.10 10.41
C LYS A 266 10.64 13.17 8.91
N GLU A 267 11.48 14.10 8.48
CA GLU A 267 11.82 14.32 7.08
C GLU A 267 12.53 13.08 6.50
N GLU A 268 13.45 12.46 7.23
CA GLU A 268 14.09 11.20 6.83
C GLU A 268 13.04 10.10 6.55
N ALA A 269 12.08 9.92 7.45
CA ALA A 269 11.00 8.95 7.27
C ALA A 269 10.04 9.31 6.12
N ASP A 270 9.68 10.60 5.99
CA ASP A 270 8.84 11.11 4.90
C ASP A 270 9.48 10.81 3.53
N TRP A 271 10.81 10.95 3.40
CA TRP A 271 11.50 10.71 2.14
C TRP A 271 11.78 9.24 1.86
N HIS A 272 11.96 8.42 2.88
CA HIS A 272 11.87 6.97 2.74
C HIS A 272 10.48 6.57 2.21
N LYS A 273 9.39 7.08 2.80
CA LYS A 273 8.03 6.82 2.33
C LYS A 273 7.84 7.27 0.88
N GLY A 274 8.19 8.52 0.54
CA GLY A 274 8.04 9.07 -0.82
C GLY A 274 8.85 8.30 -1.88
N LYS A 275 10.08 7.89 -1.55
CA LYS A 275 10.91 7.02 -2.40
C LYS A 275 10.28 5.64 -2.56
N GLY A 276 9.75 5.08 -1.48
CA GLY A 276 8.99 3.83 -1.49
C GLY A 276 7.79 3.88 -2.45
N THR A 277 6.94 4.90 -2.34
CA THR A 277 5.79 5.11 -3.22
C THR A 277 6.20 5.26 -4.68
N THR A 278 7.29 5.98 -4.95
CA THR A 278 7.85 6.10 -6.30
C THR A 278 8.28 4.74 -6.85
N LEU A 279 8.93 3.91 -6.03
CA LEU A 279 9.36 2.57 -6.41
C LEU A 279 8.16 1.63 -6.64
N VAL A 280 7.06 1.78 -5.91
CA VAL A 280 5.80 1.07 -6.18
C VAL A 280 5.27 1.41 -7.58
N GLY A 281 5.21 2.70 -7.92
CA GLY A 281 4.77 3.14 -9.26
C GLY A 281 5.63 2.58 -10.41
N LEU A 282 6.88 2.21 -10.12
CA LEU A 282 7.83 1.62 -11.06
C LEU A 282 7.84 0.09 -11.05
N GLY A 283 7.01 -0.56 -10.23
CA GLY A 283 7.02 -2.02 -10.07
C GLY A 283 8.22 -2.58 -9.31
N ARG A 284 9.04 -1.73 -8.66
CA ARG A 284 10.23 -2.13 -7.87
C ARG A 284 9.85 -2.42 -6.42
N PHE A 285 8.97 -3.38 -6.20
CA PHE A 285 8.28 -3.57 -4.92
C PHE A 285 9.19 -3.96 -3.75
N ASP A 286 10.25 -4.75 -3.96
CA ASP A 286 11.15 -5.09 -2.84
C ASP A 286 11.94 -3.89 -2.35
N ALA A 287 12.34 -3.00 -3.27
CA ALA A 287 12.95 -1.74 -2.91
C ALA A 287 11.94 -0.86 -2.17
N ALA A 288 10.69 -0.80 -2.65
CA ALA A 288 9.63 -0.07 -1.96
C ALA A 288 9.36 -0.57 -0.54
N LEU A 289 9.26 -1.88 -0.33
CA LEU A 289 9.08 -2.49 1.01
C LEU A 289 10.24 -2.13 1.96
N ARG A 290 11.47 -2.05 1.46
CA ARG A 290 12.63 -1.63 2.26
C ARG A 290 12.52 -0.17 2.69
N GLU A 291 12.18 0.72 1.74
CA GLU A 291 12.01 2.13 2.03
C GLU A 291 10.85 2.36 3.02
N TYR A 292 9.72 1.68 2.85
CA TYR A 292 8.62 1.73 3.83
C TYR A 292 9.01 1.19 5.21
N ALA A 293 9.74 0.08 5.28
CA ALA A 293 10.22 -0.45 6.56
C ALA A 293 11.19 0.51 7.26
N ALA A 294 12.03 1.22 6.51
CA ALA A 294 12.90 2.26 7.04
C ALA A 294 12.09 3.45 7.59
N ALA A 295 11.10 3.93 6.83
CA ALA A 295 10.20 4.99 7.26
C ALA A 295 9.47 4.63 8.57
N GLU A 296 8.82 3.46 8.61
CA GLU A 296 8.12 2.99 9.81
C GLU A 296 9.03 2.92 11.03
N GLN A 297 10.26 2.41 10.87
CA GLN A 297 11.22 2.32 11.96
C GLN A 297 11.60 3.71 12.49
N VAL A 298 11.85 4.66 11.61
CA VAL A 298 12.24 6.02 12.01
C VAL A 298 11.07 6.72 12.71
N TYR A 299 9.84 6.62 12.17
CA TYR A 299 8.65 7.16 12.85
C TYR A 299 8.44 6.54 14.23
N GLU A 300 8.60 5.22 14.37
CA GLU A 300 8.47 4.52 15.65
C GLU A 300 9.48 5.03 16.67
N GLN A 301 10.75 5.14 16.27
CA GLN A 301 11.84 5.58 17.15
C GLN A 301 11.70 7.05 17.55
N ALA A 302 11.18 7.87 16.64
CA ALA A 302 10.89 9.28 16.89
C ALA A 302 9.58 9.51 17.67
N GLY A 303 8.72 8.49 17.78
CA GLY A 303 7.42 8.57 18.42
C GLY A 303 6.38 9.36 17.61
N LEU A 304 6.55 9.43 16.28
CA LEU A 304 5.69 10.14 15.33
C LEU A 304 4.50 9.27 14.93
N LYS A 305 3.47 9.23 15.78
CA LYS A 305 2.40 8.22 15.67
C LYS A 305 1.47 8.49 14.49
N ARG A 306 1.20 9.76 14.16
CA ARG A 306 0.31 10.12 13.05
C ARG A 306 0.91 9.63 11.73
N GLU A 307 2.16 9.96 11.46
CA GLU A 307 2.85 9.59 10.24
C GLU A 307 3.07 8.07 10.15
N LEU A 308 3.30 7.40 11.29
CA LEU A 308 3.36 5.95 11.34
C LEU A 308 2.05 5.28 10.89
N VAL A 309 0.89 5.85 11.20
CA VAL A 309 -0.41 5.33 10.71
C VAL A 309 -0.45 5.32 9.18
N GLU A 310 -0.02 6.41 8.54
CA GLU A 310 0.02 6.53 7.09
C GLU A 310 1.01 5.54 6.48
N ALA A 311 2.24 5.47 7.02
CA ALA A 311 3.26 4.55 6.54
C ALA A 311 2.83 3.08 6.63
N LEU A 312 2.19 2.69 7.75
CA LEU A 312 1.63 1.35 7.91
C LEU A 312 0.53 1.07 6.87
N ALA A 313 -0.33 2.05 6.57
CA ALA A 313 -1.36 1.90 5.55
C ALA A 313 -0.73 1.71 4.15
N ASP A 314 0.31 2.47 3.81
CA ASP A 314 1.03 2.33 2.54
C ASP A 314 1.72 0.97 2.39
N THR A 315 2.37 0.49 3.46
CA THR A 315 2.94 -0.87 3.51
C THR A 315 1.85 -1.93 3.36
N GLY A 316 0.72 -1.76 4.03
CA GLY A 316 -0.42 -2.67 3.94
C GLY A 316 -0.98 -2.75 2.51
N ASN A 317 -1.13 -1.60 1.84
CA ASN A 317 -1.58 -1.51 0.45
C ASN A 317 -0.60 -2.23 -0.48
N LEU A 318 0.70 -2.12 -0.24
CA LEU A 318 1.72 -2.84 -1.02
C LEU A 318 1.66 -4.35 -0.78
N TYR A 319 1.50 -4.81 0.47
CA TYR A 319 1.30 -6.23 0.74
C TYR A 319 0.03 -6.77 0.07
N GLU A 320 -1.06 -6.02 0.09
CA GLU A 320 -2.30 -6.39 -0.62
C GLU A 320 -2.06 -6.49 -2.13
N LEU A 321 -1.35 -5.52 -2.72
CA LEU A 321 -1.00 -5.51 -4.14
C LEU A 321 -0.23 -6.77 -4.55
N LEU A 322 0.66 -7.24 -3.68
CA LEU A 322 1.51 -8.42 -3.83
C LEU A 322 0.79 -9.74 -3.48
N GLY A 323 -0.50 -9.70 -3.14
CA GLY A 323 -1.30 -10.88 -2.78
C GLY A 323 -1.04 -11.41 -1.35
N ASP A 324 -0.28 -10.68 -0.53
CA ASP A 324 -0.05 -11.03 0.87
C ASP A 324 -1.16 -10.45 1.76
N ALA A 325 -2.36 -11.02 1.65
CA ALA A 325 -3.54 -10.60 2.41
C ALA A 325 -3.35 -10.63 3.94
N ILE A 326 -2.34 -11.35 4.43
CA ILE A 326 -2.04 -11.45 5.87
C ILE A 326 -1.17 -10.26 6.29
N GLY A 327 -0.07 -10.02 5.55
CA GLY A 327 0.78 -8.86 5.79
C GLY A 327 -0.03 -7.56 5.69
N ALA A 328 -0.94 -7.49 4.71
CA ALA A 328 -1.85 -6.36 4.55
C ALA A 328 -2.75 -6.16 5.78
N GLU A 329 -3.44 -7.22 6.23
CA GLU A 329 -4.34 -7.18 7.40
C GLU A 329 -3.61 -6.71 8.65
N GLU A 330 -2.43 -7.26 8.92
CA GLU A 330 -1.64 -6.90 10.10
C GLU A 330 -1.30 -5.41 10.14
N ARG A 331 -0.89 -4.86 8.98
CA ARG A 331 -0.52 -3.46 8.85
C ARG A 331 -1.74 -2.55 8.96
N PHE A 332 -2.84 -2.88 8.28
CA PHE A 332 -4.08 -2.11 8.37
C PHE A 332 -4.69 -2.12 9.77
N GLU A 333 -4.69 -3.26 10.45
CA GLU A 333 -5.19 -3.34 11.82
C GLU A 333 -4.32 -2.55 12.79
N ARG A 334 -2.99 -2.58 12.61
CA ARG A 334 -2.08 -1.77 13.43
C ARG A 334 -2.30 -0.27 13.19
N ALA A 335 -2.38 0.15 11.93
CA ALA A 335 -2.69 1.53 11.55
C ALA A 335 -4.02 1.99 12.15
N LEU A 336 -5.08 1.18 12.02
CA LEU A 336 -6.42 1.51 12.52
C LEU A 336 -6.47 1.60 14.05
N ARG A 337 -5.77 0.71 14.77
CA ARG A 337 -5.67 0.80 16.25
C ARG A 337 -4.94 2.06 16.68
N LEU A 338 -3.78 2.33 16.08
CA LEU A 338 -2.98 3.51 16.40
C LEU A 338 -3.75 4.79 16.09
N ALA A 339 -4.46 4.84 14.97
CA ALA A 339 -5.31 5.96 14.60
C ALA A 339 -6.40 6.23 15.67
N ARG A 340 -7.06 5.19 16.18
CA ARG A 340 -8.04 5.29 17.27
C ARG A 340 -7.42 5.76 18.58
N GLU A 341 -6.23 5.26 18.91
CA GLU A 341 -5.51 5.63 20.12
C GLU A 341 -5.20 7.14 20.17
N ILE A 342 -4.76 7.70 19.04
CA ILE A 342 -4.38 9.11 18.93
C ILE A 342 -5.53 10.04 18.50
N GLY A 343 -6.72 9.48 18.25
CA GLY A 343 -7.89 10.24 17.76
C GLY A 343 -7.75 10.78 16.33
N ASN A 344 -6.94 10.15 15.48
CA ASN A 344 -6.76 10.51 14.08
C ASN A 344 -7.93 9.98 13.23
N THR A 345 -8.93 10.82 12.99
CA THR A 345 -10.16 10.45 12.26
C THR A 345 -9.89 10.12 10.78
N SER A 346 -8.92 10.78 10.16
CA SER A 346 -8.50 10.51 8.77
C SER A 346 -7.88 9.12 8.66
N GLY A 347 -6.90 8.82 9.52
CA GLY A 347 -6.26 7.52 9.60
C GLY A 347 -7.23 6.38 9.93
N GLU A 348 -8.22 6.63 10.78
CA GLU A 348 -9.30 5.68 11.03
C GLU A 348 -10.14 5.40 9.79
N SER A 349 -10.49 6.44 9.03
CA SER A 349 -11.27 6.32 7.80
C SER A 349 -10.51 5.53 6.74
N ALA A 350 -9.22 5.84 6.53
CA ALA A 350 -8.33 5.10 5.64
C ALA A 350 -8.20 3.63 6.05
N GLY A 351 -7.95 3.36 7.34
CA GLY A 351 -7.85 1.99 7.87
C GLY A 351 -9.15 1.19 7.68
N LEU A 352 -10.32 1.81 7.89
CA LEU A 352 -11.61 1.17 7.62
C LEU A 352 -11.82 0.87 6.13
N LEU A 353 -11.39 1.74 5.22
CA LEU A 353 -11.44 1.48 3.79
C LEU A 353 -10.60 0.27 3.39
N ALA A 354 -9.37 0.22 3.88
CA ALA A 354 -8.45 -0.88 3.61
C ALA A 354 -8.99 -2.22 4.13
N MET A 355 -9.48 -2.24 5.38
CA MET A 355 -10.15 -3.43 5.94
C MET A 355 -11.40 -3.82 5.15
N GLY A 356 -12.17 -2.84 4.66
CA GLY A 356 -13.33 -3.07 3.81
C GLY A 356 -12.96 -3.76 2.50
N ASP A 357 -11.89 -3.33 1.82
CA ASP A 357 -11.45 -3.95 0.56
C ASP A 357 -10.95 -5.38 0.78
N LEU A 358 -10.19 -5.60 1.86
CA LEU A 358 -9.74 -6.94 2.25
C LEU A 358 -10.92 -7.90 2.49
N GLU A 359 -11.96 -7.46 3.20
CA GLU A 359 -13.15 -8.26 3.44
C GLU A 359 -13.99 -8.47 2.17
N ARG A 360 -14.01 -7.51 1.25
CA ARG A 360 -14.64 -7.64 -0.07
C ARG A 360 -13.95 -8.74 -0.89
N ARG A 361 -12.61 -8.76 -0.94
CA ARG A 361 -11.83 -9.82 -1.61
C ARG A 361 -12.07 -11.20 -1.00
N ARG A 362 -12.27 -11.26 0.32
CA ARG A 362 -12.68 -12.48 1.05
C ARG A 362 -14.15 -12.87 0.80
N LYS A 363 -14.86 -12.14 -0.06
CA LYS A 363 -16.29 -12.32 -0.41
C LYS A 363 -17.23 -12.12 0.78
N LYS A 364 -16.80 -11.43 1.84
CA LYS A 364 -17.61 -11.08 3.01
C LYS A 364 -18.25 -9.70 2.79
N TYR A 365 -19.11 -9.62 1.78
CA TYR A 365 -19.60 -8.35 1.24
C TYR A 365 -20.41 -7.50 2.22
N GLU A 366 -21.12 -8.10 3.17
CA GLU A 366 -21.87 -7.36 4.20
C GLU A 366 -20.95 -6.71 5.24
N LEU A 367 -19.86 -7.39 5.60
CA LEU A 367 -18.85 -6.86 6.50
C LEU A 367 -18.06 -5.74 5.81
N ALA A 368 -17.70 -5.94 4.54
CA ALA A 368 -17.11 -4.90 3.71
C ALA A 368 -17.99 -3.65 3.62
N ASP A 369 -19.29 -3.80 3.33
CA ASP A 369 -20.24 -2.67 3.28
C ASP A 369 -20.35 -1.93 4.62
N THR A 370 -20.23 -2.65 5.74
CA THR A 370 -20.21 -2.04 7.08
C THR A 370 -18.99 -1.14 7.24
N HIS A 371 -17.80 -1.62 6.89
CA HIS A 371 -16.56 -0.83 6.95
C HIS A 371 -16.63 0.39 6.02
N PHE A 372 -17.05 0.22 4.76
CA PHE A 372 -17.17 1.32 3.81
C PHE A 372 -18.16 2.40 4.26
N LYS A 373 -19.31 2.03 4.84
CA LYS A 373 -20.28 2.99 5.39
C LYS A 373 -19.72 3.75 6.59
N GLN A 374 -18.97 3.09 7.47
CA GLN A 374 -18.32 3.74 8.61
C GLN A 374 -17.25 4.72 8.15
N ALA A 375 -16.39 4.31 7.21
CA ALA A 375 -15.38 5.18 6.60
C ALA A 375 -16.02 6.39 5.91
N LEU A 376 -17.04 6.18 5.07
CA LEU A 376 -17.76 7.24 4.37
C LEU A 376 -18.40 8.24 5.35
N LYS A 377 -19.01 7.76 6.43
CA LYS A 377 -19.60 8.62 7.46
C LYS A 377 -18.55 9.49 8.14
N LYS A 378 -17.40 8.91 8.50
CA LYS A 378 -16.28 9.63 9.13
C LYS A 378 -15.67 10.65 8.17
N ALA A 379 -15.33 10.23 6.96
CA ALA A 379 -14.79 11.10 5.91
C ALA A 379 -15.71 12.28 5.59
N ARG A 380 -17.03 12.07 5.47
CA ARG A 380 -18.01 13.16 5.30
C ARG A 380 -18.11 14.07 6.52
N GLY A 381 -17.98 13.51 7.72
CA GLY A 381 -17.98 14.28 8.97
C GLY A 381 -16.77 15.19 9.10
N ALA A 382 -15.60 14.72 8.65
CA ALA A 382 -14.38 15.52 8.57
C ALA A 382 -14.40 16.49 7.38
N GLY A 383 -15.06 16.13 6.27
CA GLY A 383 -15.04 16.90 5.03
C GLY A 383 -13.87 16.53 4.12
N GLU A 384 -13.36 15.29 4.19
CA GLU A 384 -12.25 14.77 3.39
C GLU A 384 -12.76 14.27 2.03
N GLU A 385 -12.80 15.13 1.01
CA GLU A 385 -13.37 14.76 -0.29
C GLU A 385 -12.65 13.57 -0.95
N GLY A 386 -11.32 13.48 -0.82
CA GLY A 386 -10.54 12.35 -1.35
C GLY A 386 -10.95 11.01 -0.74
N THR A 387 -11.02 10.92 0.59
CA THR A 387 -11.47 9.72 1.30
C THR A 387 -12.93 9.39 0.99
N VAL A 388 -13.79 10.41 0.83
CA VAL A 388 -15.18 10.23 0.40
C VAL A 388 -15.25 9.57 -0.98
N VAL A 389 -14.46 10.02 -1.96
CA VAL A 389 -14.40 9.39 -3.28
C VAL A 389 -13.98 7.92 -3.15
N SER A 390 -12.87 7.64 -2.48
CA SER A 390 -12.38 6.27 -2.29
C SER A 390 -13.42 5.36 -1.65
N ALA A 391 -14.12 5.84 -0.62
CA ALA A 391 -15.20 5.11 0.04
C ALA A 391 -16.38 4.80 -0.90
N LEU A 392 -16.80 5.79 -1.69
CA LEU A 392 -17.88 5.63 -2.67
C LEU A 392 -17.50 4.62 -3.75
N LEU A 393 -16.29 4.71 -4.31
CA LEU A 393 -15.86 3.80 -5.37
C LEU A 393 -15.73 2.36 -4.87
N GLN A 394 -15.18 2.15 -3.67
CA GLN A 394 -15.09 0.82 -3.07
C GLN A 394 -16.47 0.25 -2.72
N GLN A 395 -17.38 1.07 -2.23
CA GLN A 395 -18.77 0.66 -2.02
C GLN A 395 -19.48 0.34 -3.34
N ALA A 396 -19.21 1.07 -4.42
CA ALA A 396 -19.75 0.77 -5.75
C ALA A 396 -19.26 -0.58 -6.28
N MET A 397 -17.97 -0.88 -6.13
CA MET A 397 -17.39 -2.19 -6.47
C MET A 397 -18.00 -3.33 -5.63
N ASN A 398 -18.19 -3.13 -4.32
CA ASN A 398 -18.87 -4.11 -3.46
C ASN A 398 -20.33 -4.34 -3.88
N ASN A 399 -21.05 -3.28 -4.22
CA ASN A 399 -22.41 -3.39 -4.75
C ASN A 399 -22.43 -4.12 -6.10
N LEU A 400 -21.42 -3.90 -6.96
CA LEU A 400 -21.27 -4.57 -8.23
C LEU A 400 -21.04 -6.09 -8.04
N ASP A 401 -20.17 -6.48 -7.10
CA ASP A 401 -19.93 -7.88 -6.74
C ASP A 401 -21.21 -8.57 -6.23
N ARG A 402 -22.07 -7.82 -5.53
CA ARG A 402 -23.41 -8.25 -5.07
C ARG A 402 -24.49 -8.17 -6.15
N LYS A 403 -24.16 -7.76 -7.38
CA LYS A 403 -25.08 -7.56 -8.52
C LYS A 403 -26.17 -6.50 -8.26
N GLN A 404 -25.88 -5.53 -7.39
CA GLN A 404 -26.76 -4.40 -7.07
C GLN A 404 -26.45 -3.21 -7.99
N TYR A 405 -26.74 -3.36 -9.28
CA TYR A 405 -26.25 -2.44 -10.33
C TYR A 405 -26.73 -0.99 -10.16
N GLU A 406 -27.98 -0.77 -9.77
CA GLU A 406 -28.53 0.59 -9.56
C GLU A 406 -27.82 1.31 -8.40
N SER A 407 -27.56 0.60 -7.30
CA SER A 407 -26.80 1.13 -6.18
C SER A 407 -25.36 1.41 -6.58
N ALA A 408 -24.72 0.48 -7.30
CA ALA A 408 -23.35 0.66 -7.80
C ALA A 408 -23.24 1.88 -8.72
N MET A 409 -24.18 2.07 -9.65
CA MET A 409 -24.22 3.23 -10.56
C MET A 409 -24.35 4.53 -9.80
N ARG A 410 -25.28 4.60 -8.83
CA ARG A 410 -25.48 5.80 -8.02
C ARG A 410 -24.22 6.17 -7.25
N THR A 411 -23.63 5.21 -6.54
CA THR A 411 -22.45 5.45 -5.70
C THR A 411 -21.22 5.81 -6.55
N ALA A 412 -21.00 5.15 -7.69
CA ALA A 412 -19.90 5.49 -8.59
C ALA A 412 -20.07 6.87 -9.25
N SER A 413 -21.31 7.25 -9.61
CA SER A 413 -21.61 8.57 -10.17
C SER A 413 -21.37 9.67 -9.15
N GLU A 414 -21.79 9.46 -7.90
CA GLU A 414 -21.51 10.40 -6.81
C GLU A 414 -20.00 10.58 -6.58
N GLY A 415 -19.23 9.48 -6.55
CA GLY A 415 -17.77 9.53 -6.40
C GLY A 415 -17.11 10.34 -7.53
N LYS A 416 -17.56 10.15 -8.76
CA LYS A 416 -17.11 10.93 -9.91
C LYS A 416 -17.43 12.42 -9.77
N GLU A 417 -18.64 12.79 -9.36
CA GLU A 417 -19.04 14.19 -9.19
C GLU A 417 -18.20 14.91 -8.12
N VAL A 418 -17.82 14.21 -7.04
CA VAL A 418 -16.90 14.73 -6.03
C VAL A 418 -15.50 14.91 -6.65
N ALA A 419 -14.97 13.91 -7.35
CA ALA A 419 -13.66 13.98 -7.99
C ALA A 419 -13.56 15.08 -9.08
N GLU A 420 -14.62 15.31 -9.86
CA GLU A 420 -14.67 16.39 -10.85
C GLU A 420 -14.68 17.78 -10.19
N ARG A 421 -15.34 17.93 -9.03
CA ARG A 421 -15.36 19.18 -8.27
C ARG A 421 -14.01 19.51 -7.63
N SER A 422 -13.30 18.51 -7.10
CA SER A 422 -11.98 18.70 -6.49
C SER A 422 -10.88 18.89 -7.54
N GLY A 423 -11.08 18.42 -8.77
CA GLY A 423 -10.06 18.44 -9.82
C GLY A 423 -8.94 17.41 -9.62
N ASN A 424 -9.12 16.48 -8.67
CA ASN A 424 -8.17 15.42 -8.37
C ASN A 424 -8.13 14.39 -9.53
N VAL A 425 -7.07 14.44 -10.34
CA VAL A 425 -6.90 13.61 -11.54
C VAL A 425 -6.86 12.11 -11.21
N PRO A 426 -6.09 11.62 -10.22
CA PRO A 426 -6.14 10.22 -9.78
C PRO A 426 -7.54 9.73 -9.41
N ALA A 427 -8.25 10.48 -8.55
CA ALA A 427 -9.59 10.13 -8.10
C ALA A 427 -10.59 10.10 -9.25
N LEU A 428 -10.45 11.01 -10.21
CA LEU A 428 -11.29 11.05 -11.41
C LEU A 428 -11.02 9.84 -12.32
N ALA A 429 -9.75 9.48 -12.55
CA ALA A 429 -9.37 8.32 -13.35
C ALA A 429 -9.98 7.02 -12.79
N LEU A 430 -9.87 6.82 -11.48
CA LEU A 430 -10.43 5.65 -10.80
C LEU A 430 -11.98 5.65 -10.82
N SER A 431 -12.60 6.82 -10.67
CA SER A 431 -14.06 6.97 -10.76
C SER A 431 -14.59 6.60 -12.15
N ARG A 432 -13.90 7.05 -13.20
CA ARG A 432 -14.21 6.74 -14.61
C ARG A 432 -14.07 5.24 -14.89
N TYR A 433 -12.97 4.63 -14.44
CA TYR A 433 -12.80 3.17 -14.53
C TYR A 433 -13.94 2.41 -13.85
N THR A 434 -14.29 2.80 -12.62
CA THR A 434 -15.37 2.15 -11.84
C THR A 434 -16.72 2.28 -12.55
N LEU A 435 -17.04 3.44 -13.12
CA LEU A 435 -18.24 3.61 -13.94
C LEU A 435 -18.22 2.73 -15.20
N GLY A 436 -17.06 2.56 -15.82
CA GLY A 436 -16.85 1.61 -16.92
C GLY A 436 -17.26 0.19 -16.52
N GLU A 437 -16.80 -0.30 -15.37
CA GLU A 437 -17.14 -1.63 -14.83
C GLU A 437 -18.64 -1.78 -14.57
N VAL A 438 -19.29 -0.77 -13.99
CA VAL A 438 -20.74 -0.79 -13.72
C VAL A 438 -21.53 -0.82 -15.02
N ARG A 439 -21.21 0.08 -15.98
CA ARG A 439 -21.89 0.15 -17.29
C ARG A 439 -21.72 -1.13 -18.09
N ARG A 440 -20.51 -1.69 -18.10
CA ARG A 440 -20.22 -2.98 -18.74
C ARG A 440 -21.12 -4.08 -18.16
N SER A 441 -21.27 -4.12 -16.84
CA SER A 441 -22.09 -5.12 -16.15
C SER A 441 -23.60 -4.95 -16.38
N GLN A 442 -24.04 -3.74 -16.74
CA GLN A 442 -25.42 -3.46 -17.18
C GLN A 442 -25.64 -3.68 -18.69
N GLY A 443 -24.62 -4.10 -19.44
CA GLY A 443 -24.70 -4.28 -20.89
C GLY A 443 -24.63 -2.99 -21.70
N GLN A 444 -24.30 -1.85 -21.06
CA GLN A 444 -24.16 -0.54 -21.70
C GLN A 444 -22.77 -0.40 -22.34
N PHE A 445 -22.44 -1.29 -23.28
CA PHE A 445 -21.07 -1.48 -23.76
C PHE A 445 -20.45 -0.26 -24.46
N GLN A 446 -21.23 0.53 -25.18
CA GLN A 446 -20.72 1.74 -25.83
C GLN A 446 -20.30 2.79 -24.79
N GLN A 447 -21.16 3.03 -23.81
CA GLN A 447 -20.90 3.95 -22.72
C GLN A 447 -19.77 3.46 -21.80
N ALA A 448 -19.60 2.13 -21.65
CA ALA A 448 -18.47 1.57 -20.90
C ALA A 448 -17.12 1.86 -21.59
N ILE A 449 -17.03 1.68 -22.91
CA ILE A 449 -15.82 2.01 -23.69
C ILE A 449 -15.47 3.49 -23.57
N GLU A 450 -16.46 4.38 -23.58
CA GLU A 450 -16.25 5.82 -23.40
C GLU A 450 -15.65 6.13 -22.02
N GLU A 451 -16.16 5.51 -20.95
CA GLU A 451 -15.58 5.70 -19.60
C GLU A 451 -14.17 5.11 -19.49
N TYR A 452 -13.90 3.93 -20.05
CA TYR A 452 -12.55 3.37 -20.06
C TYR A 452 -11.58 4.23 -20.87
N SER A 453 -12.00 4.79 -22.00
CA SER A 453 -11.15 5.66 -22.82
C SER A 453 -10.83 6.97 -22.09
N ALA A 454 -11.81 7.53 -21.38
CA ALA A 454 -11.60 8.70 -20.53
C ALA A 454 -10.66 8.38 -19.35
N ALA A 455 -10.84 7.23 -18.69
CA ALA A 455 -9.94 6.77 -17.64
C ALA A 455 -8.51 6.56 -18.15
N GLN A 456 -8.35 6.00 -19.36
CA GLN A 456 -7.04 5.76 -19.97
C GLN A 456 -6.29 7.07 -20.26
N ALA A 457 -6.98 8.08 -20.77
CA ALA A 457 -6.37 9.38 -21.05
C ALA A 457 -5.82 10.07 -19.77
N LEU A 458 -6.50 9.89 -18.65
CA LEU A 458 -6.04 10.37 -17.33
C LEU A 458 -4.92 9.48 -16.78
N GLN A 459 -5.08 8.16 -16.84
CA GLN A 459 -4.07 7.19 -16.41
C GLN A 459 -2.71 7.40 -17.11
N GLN A 460 -2.69 7.71 -18.40
CA GLN A 460 -1.45 7.99 -19.14
C GLN A 460 -0.68 9.21 -18.62
N GLN A 461 -1.39 10.19 -18.05
CA GLN A 461 -0.76 11.35 -17.40
C GLN A 461 -0.12 10.96 -16.06
N LEU A 462 -0.75 10.01 -15.35
CA LEU A 462 -0.31 9.50 -14.05
C LEU A 462 0.77 8.42 -14.13
N ARG A 463 0.86 7.72 -15.27
CA ARG A 463 1.76 6.58 -15.50
C ARG A 463 1.54 5.41 -14.52
N ASP A 464 0.30 5.20 -14.08
CA ASP A 464 -0.05 4.13 -13.14
C ASP A 464 -0.25 2.78 -13.87
N PRO A 465 0.66 1.80 -13.73
CA PRO A 465 0.52 0.49 -14.39
C PRO A 465 -0.64 -0.35 -13.82
N GLU A 466 -1.02 -0.14 -12.56
CA GLU A 466 -2.09 -0.92 -11.91
C GLU A 466 -3.46 -0.54 -12.43
N LEU A 467 -3.72 0.75 -12.63
CA LEU A 467 -4.95 1.18 -13.30
C LEU A 467 -4.93 0.83 -14.80
N ALA A 468 -3.76 0.85 -15.44
CA ALA A 468 -3.62 0.58 -16.88
C ALA A 468 -4.10 -0.82 -17.28
N TRP A 469 -3.60 -1.88 -16.62
CA TRP A 469 -4.00 -3.25 -16.99
C TRP A 469 -5.49 -3.50 -16.70
N ARG A 470 -6.04 -2.88 -15.64
CA ARG A 470 -7.46 -2.99 -15.28
C ARG A 470 -8.35 -2.37 -16.35
N ILE A 471 -7.99 -1.18 -16.84
CA ILE A 471 -8.69 -0.50 -17.94
C ILE A 471 -8.67 -1.38 -19.20
N HIS A 472 -7.50 -1.89 -19.59
CA HIS A 472 -7.37 -2.74 -20.77
C HIS A 472 -8.14 -4.07 -20.62
N TYR A 473 -8.18 -4.64 -19.43
CA TYR A 473 -8.99 -5.82 -19.14
C TYR A 473 -10.49 -5.53 -19.29
N GLY A 474 -10.99 -4.44 -18.71
CA GLY A 474 -12.39 -4.01 -18.84
C GLY A 474 -12.79 -3.67 -20.28
N GLN A 475 -11.88 -3.05 -21.05
CA GLN A 475 -12.04 -2.82 -22.49
C GLN A 475 -12.14 -4.15 -23.25
N GLY A 476 -11.21 -5.08 -23.00
CA GLY A 476 -11.19 -6.40 -23.64
C GLY A 476 -12.48 -7.18 -23.39
N GLN A 477 -12.99 -7.18 -22.15
CA GLN A 477 -14.27 -7.79 -21.80
C GLN A 477 -15.45 -7.15 -22.54
N THR A 478 -15.48 -5.82 -22.60
CA THR A 478 -16.53 -5.07 -23.30
C THR A 478 -16.50 -5.33 -24.81
N LEU A 479 -15.32 -5.36 -25.42
CA LEU A 479 -15.14 -5.59 -26.85
C LEU A 479 -15.48 -7.03 -27.23
N ALA A 480 -15.10 -8.01 -26.41
CA ALA A 480 -15.46 -9.40 -26.58
C ALA A 480 -16.98 -9.60 -26.53
N ALA A 481 -17.67 -8.93 -25.59
CA ALA A 481 -19.13 -8.96 -25.49
C ALA A 481 -19.84 -8.32 -26.70
N ARG A 482 -19.15 -7.43 -27.43
CA ARG A 482 -19.62 -6.81 -28.67
C ARG A 482 -19.18 -7.56 -29.94
N GLU A 483 -18.55 -8.73 -29.79
CA GLU A 483 -18.00 -9.53 -30.90
C GLU A 483 -16.92 -8.82 -31.73
N LYS A 484 -16.28 -7.78 -31.16
CA LYS A 484 -15.11 -7.11 -31.73
C LYS A 484 -13.84 -7.86 -31.35
N THR A 485 -13.71 -9.04 -31.91
CA THR A 485 -12.77 -10.06 -31.46
C THR A 485 -11.31 -9.65 -31.52
N ASP A 486 -10.85 -9.07 -32.64
CA ASP A 486 -9.43 -8.71 -32.80
C ASP A 486 -9.03 -7.58 -31.83
N ASP A 487 -9.90 -6.58 -31.67
CA ASP A 487 -9.71 -5.49 -30.70
C ASP A 487 -9.68 -6.05 -29.25
N ALA A 488 -10.57 -6.99 -28.93
CA ALA A 488 -10.61 -7.62 -27.61
C ALA A 488 -9.33 -8.40 -27.29
N ILE A 489 -8.82 -9.17 -28.27
CA ILE A 489 -7.55 -9.88 -28.15
C ILE A 489 -6.41 -8.89 -27.92
N ALA A 490 -6.36 -7.80 -28.69
CA ALA A 490 -5.33 -6.77 -28.53
C ALA A 490 -5.37 -6.15 -27.12
N SER A 491 -6.55 -5.79 -26.62
CA SER A 491 -6.72 -5.26 -25.26
C SER A 491 -6.27 -6.25 -24.17
N TYR A 492 -6.63 -7.53 -24.27
CA TYR A 492 -6.18 -8.53 -23.29
C TYR A 492 -4.67 -8.76 -23.35
N LYS A 493 -4.07 -8.80 -24.55
CA LYS A 493 -2.62 -8.94 -24.70
C LYS A 493 -1.87 -7.77 -24.07
N GLU A 494 -2.41 -6.56 -24.21
CA GLU A 494 -1.82 -5.37 -23.59
C GLU A 494 -1.93 -5.40 -22.06
N ALA A 495 -3.09 -5.79 -21.51
CA ALA A 495 -3.22 -6.00 -20.07
C ALA A 495 -2.21 -7.04 -19.55
N ILE A 496 -2.06 -8.17 -20.24
CA ILE A 496 -1.07 -9.21 -19.90
C ILE A 496 0.35 -8.67 -19.96
N ARG A 497 0.72 -7.91 -21.00
CA ARG A 497 2.04 -7.30 -21.14
C ARG A 497 2.38 -6.44 -19.92
N ILE A 498 1.47 -5.56 -19.51
CA ILE A 498 1.65 -4.67 -18.35
C ILE A 498 1.82 -5.50 -17.07
N ILE A 499 0.99 -6.53 -16.86
CA ILE A 499 1.08 -7.43 -15.70
C ILE A 499 2.42 -8.17 -15.67
N GLU A 500 2.89 -8.68 -16.81
CA GLU A 500 4.15 -9.40 -16.92
C GLU A 500 5.36 -8.49 -16.68
N GLU A 501 5.33 -7.26 -17.20
CA GLU A 501 6.37 -6.26 -16.98
C GLU A 501 6.48 -5.89 -15.50
N THR A 502 5.35 -5.57 -14.86
CA THR A 502 5.33 -5.27 -13.42
C THR A 502 5.81 -6.45 -12.58
N ARG A 503 5.35 -7.68 -12.89
CA ARG A 503 5.79 -8.89 -12.18
C ARG A 503 7.28 -9.15 -12.32
N SER A 504 7.86 -8.88 -13.48
CA SER A 504 9.31 -9.12 -13.70
C SER A 504 10.21 -8.26 -12.81
N GLY A 505 9.68 -7.14 -12.30
CA GLY A 505 10.37 -6.25 -11.35
C GLY A 505 10.35 -6.74 -9.90
N ILE A 506 9.59 -7.79 -9.58
CA ILE A 506 9.48 -8.36 -8.23
C ILE A 506 10.60 -9.39 -8.04
N ALA A 507 11.50 -9.18 -7.09
CA ALA A 507 12.59 -10.09 -6.79
C ALA A 507 12.16 -11.23 -5.86
N GLU A 508 11.24 -11.00 -4.92
CA GLU A 508 10.78 -12.06 -4.04
C GLU A 508 9.75 -13.00 -4.71
N GLU A 509 10.14 -14.26 -4.90
CA GLU A 509 9.37 -15.33 -5.52
C GLU A 509 7.95 -15.51 -4.91
N ARG A 510 7.80 -15.36 -3.58
CA ARG A 510 6.48 -15.46 -2.93
C ARG A 510 5.51 -14.36 -3.38
N PHE A 511 6.04 -13.16 -3.62
CA PHE A 511 5.26 -12.00 -4.07
C PHE A 511 5.02 -12.05 -5.58
N GLN A 512 5.92 -12.65 -6.36
CA GLN A 512 5.65 -12.95 -7.77
C GLN A 512 4.43 -13.86 -7.93
N ALA A 513 4.31 -14.89 -7.08
CA ALA A 513 3.17 -15.79 -7.07
C ALA A 513 1.88 -15.09 -6.62
N GLY A 514 1.92 -14.37 -5.49
CA GLY A 514 0.75 -13.63 -4.97
C GLY A 514 0.26 -12.52 -5.89
N TYR A 515 1.16 -11.81 -6.57
CA TYR A 515 0.81 -10.76 -7.53
C TYR A 515 -0.04 -11.28 -8.70
N ILE A 516 0.12 -12.55 -9.11
CA ILE A 516 -0.68 -13.14 -10.20
C ILE A 516 -2.07 -13.57 -9.76
N GLU A 517 -2.30 -13.85 -8.48
CA GLU A 517 -3.55 -14.49 -7.99
C GLU A 517 -4.80 -13.71 -8.43
N ASP A 518 -4.83 -12.40 -8.21
CA ASP A 518 -5.96 -11.54 -8.59
C ASP A 518 -6.00 -11.18 -10.09
N ARG A 519 -4.90 -11.41 -10.81
CA ARG A 519 -4.68 -11.03 -12.22
C ARG A 519 -4.83 -12.22 -13.18
N TYR A 520 -4.91 -13.43 -12.63
CA TYR A 520 -5.14 -14.70 -13.33
C TYR A 520 -6.33 -14.63 -14.31
N GLN A 521 -7.39 -13.90 -13.96
CA GLN A 521 -8.61 -13.79 -14.76
C GLN A 521 -8.40 -13.14 -16.13
N VAL A 522 -7.35 -12.32 -16.30
CA VAL A 522 -7.02 -11.70 -17.59
C VAL A 522 -6.56 -12.77 -18.60
N TYR A 523 -5.73 -13.71 -18.16
CA TYR A 523 -5.25 -14.82 -18.99
C TYR A 523 -6.39 -15.76 -19.35
N VAL A 524 -7.22 -16.13 -18.37
CA VAL A 524 -8.39 -16.99 -18.60
C VAL A 524 -9.31 -16.39 -19.65
N ALA A 525 -9.65 -15.10 -19.53
CA ALA A 525 -10.54 -14.44 -20.47
C ALA A 525 -9.99 -14.49 -21.92
N LEU A 526 -8.68 -14.34 -22.09
CA LEU A 526 -8.03 -14.46 -23.40
C LEU A 526 -8.04 -15.91 -23.91
N VAL A 527 -7.71 -16.88 -23.05
CA VAL A 527 -7.73 -18.32 -23.39
C VAL A 527 -9.13 -18.75 -23.85
N GLU A 528 -10.16 -18.41 -23.08
CA GLU A 528 -11.55 -18.72 -23.41
C GLU A 528 -11.97 -18.09 -24.75
N LEU A 529 -11.58 -16.84 -25.00
CA LEU A 529 -11.85 -16.15 -26.26
C LEU A 529 -11.15 -16.84 -27.44
N LEU A 530 -9.87 -17.20 -27.30
CA LEU A 530 -9.11 -17.87 -28.36
C LEU A 530 -9.67 -19.26 -28.69
N LEU A 531 -10.11 -20.03 -27.68
CA LEU A 531 -10.79 -21.30 -27.89
C LEU A 531 -12.14 -21.14 -28.59
N LYS A 532 -12.92 -20.11 -28.24
CA LYS A 532 -14.17 -19.77 -28.96
C LYS A 532 -13.93 -19.50 -30.45
N LEU A 533 -12.75 -19.01 -30.81
CA LEU A 533 -12.34 -18.71 -32.19
C LEU A 533 -11.63 -19.88 -32.88
N ASN A 534 -11.59 -21.05 -32.24
CA ASN A 534 -10.88 -22.23 -32.75
C ASN A 534 -9.38 -21.97 -32.99
N LYS A 535 -8.73 -21.26 -32.06
CA LYS A 535 -7.27 -21.01 -32.04
C LYS A 535 -6.60 -21.73 -30.85
N PRO A 536 -6.56 -23.06 -30.84
CA PRO A 536 -6.08 -23.83 -29.68
C PRO A 536 -4.59 -23.64 -29.39
N ASP A 537 -3.74 -23.44 -30.42
CA ASP A 537 -2.30 -23.23 -30.23
C ASP A 537 -2.01 -21.89 -29.51
N ASP A 538 -2.66 -20.81 -29.95
CA ASP A 538 -2.56 -19.50 -29.30
C ASP A 538 -3.10 -19.58 -27.86
N ALA A 539 -4.25 -20.24 -27.67
CA ALA A 539 -4.86 -20.41 -26.36
C ALA A 539 -3.95 -21.19 -25.41
N PHE A 540 -3.31 -22.26 -25.89
CA PHE A 540 -2.35 -23.06 -25.14
C PHE A 540 -1.11 -22.22 -24.74
N LEU A 541 -0.61 -21.39 -25.66
CA LEU A 541 0.52 -20.51 -25.34
C LEU A 541 0.21 -19.56 -24.17
N TYR A 542 -0.99 -18.96 -24.14
CA TYR A 542 -1.38 -18.07 -23.03
C TYR A 542 -1.72 -18.82 -21.74
N SER A 543 -2.18 -20.07 -21.82
CA SER A 543 -2.34 -20.93 -20.63
C SER A 543 -0.99 -21.37 -20.05
N GLU A 544 0.03 -21.54 -20.89
CA GLU A 544 1.39 -21.80 -20.44
C GLU A 544 2.11 -20.54 -19.97
N LYS A 545 1.86 -19.36 -20.56
CA LYS A 545 2.39 -18.09 -20.01
C LYS A 545 1.98 -17.87 -18.56
N LEU A 546 0.75 -18.24 -18.25
CA LEU A 546 0.20 -18.20 -16.90
C LEU A 546 0.93 -19.14 -15.93
N ARG A 547 1.26 -20.36 -16.39
CA ARG A 547 1.75 -21.46 -15.55
C ARG A 547 3.25 -21.68 -15.54
N ALA A 548 3.87 -21.69 -16.71
CA ALA A 548 5.29 -21.94 -16.87
C ALA A 548 6.11 -20.98 -16.02
N ARG A 549 5.68 -19.72 -15.87
CA ARG A 549 6.37 -18.77 -14.97
C ARG A 549 6.21 -19.11 -13.49
N ALA A 550 5.01 -19.44 -13.02
CA ALA A 550 4.83 -19.92 -11.63
C ALA A 550 5.65 -21.19 -11.34
N TYR A 551 5.78 -22.08 -12.33
CA TYR A 551 6.64 -23.27 -12.26
C TYR A 551 8.16 -22.95 -12.29
N PHE A 552 8.60 -22.03 -13.16
CA PHE A 552 10.00 -21.61 -13.23
C PHE A 552 10.43 -20.83 -11.99
N ASP A 553 9.52 -20.05 -11.40
CA ASP A 553 9.72 -19.38 -10.12
C ASP A 553 9.91 -20.43 -9.01
N LEU A 554 8.98 -21.41 -8.90
CA LEU A 554 9.01 -22.51 -7.91
C LEU A 554 10.24 -23.43 -7.99
N LEU A 555 10.81 -23.61 -9.18
CA LEU A 555 12.01 -24.43 -9.39
C LEU A 555 13.31 -23.69 -9.09
N GLY A 556 13.26 -22.37 -8.91
CA GLY A 556 14.42 -21.51 -8.87
C GLY A 556 15.09 -21.39 -10.24
N GLY A 557 15.30 -20.16 -10.69
CA GLY A 557 16.63 -19.86 -11.21
C GLY A 557 17.64 -20.17 -10.09
N ASP A 558 18.83 -20.66 -10.43
CA ASP A 558 19.93 -20.64 -9.46
C ASP A 558 19.95 -19.22 -8.88
N PRO A 559 19.81 -19.05 -7.54
CA PRO A 559 20.08 -17.76 -6.95
C PRO A 559 21.47 -17.32 -7.44
N PRO A 560 21.74 -16.01 -7.55
CA PRO A 560 23.14 -15.58 -7.71
C PRO A 560 23.98 -16.34 -6.67
N ALA A 561 25.24 -16.67 -6.99
CA ALA A 561 26.08 -17.54 -6.17
C ALA A 561 26.23 -17.04 -4.72
N ILE A 562 25.20 -17.29 -3.91
CA ILE A 562 25.09 -16.97 -2.49
C ILE A 562 25.65 -18.19 -1.79
N GLY A 563 26.70 -18.00 -1.00
CA GLY A 563 27.29 -19.12 -0.25
C GLY A 563 26.25 -19.85 0.59
N GLU A 564 26.42 -21.16 0.74
CA GLU A 564 25.61 -22.06 1.60
C GLU A 564 25.14 -21.43 2.93
N PRO A 565 25.96 -20.67 3.69
CA PRO A 565 25.51 -20.03 4.93
C PRO A 565 24.38 -19.02 4.76
N ALA A 566 24.40 -18.22 3.70
CA ALA A 566 23.37 -17.22 3.43
C ALA A 566 22.10 -17.85 2.86
N GLN A 567 22.20 -18.96 2.13
CA GLN A 567 21.03 -19.75 1.75
C GLN A 567 20.35 -20.40 2.97
N GLN A 568 21.14 -20.89 3.94
CA GLN A 568 20.63 -21.46 5.18
C GLN A 568 19.92 -20.41 6.03
N ARG A 569 20.56 -19.25 6.25
CA ARG A 569 19.94 -18.12 6.97
C ARG A 569 18.64 -17.65 6.30
N ARG A 570 18.57 -17.68 4.96
CA ARG A 570 17.36 -17.35 4.20
C ARG A 570 16.21 -18.31 4.48
N ARG A 571 16.48 -19.62 4.62
CA ARG A 571 15.46 -20.63 4.96
C ARG A 571 14.97 -20.45 6.39
N GLU A 572 15.88 -20.25 7.34
CA GLU A 572 15.56 -20.00 8.75
C GLU A 572 14.64 -18.79 8.92
N LEU A 573 15.00 -17.67 8.30
CA LEU A 573 14.19 -16.45 8.36
C LEU A 573 12.81 -16.65 7.70
N ARG A 574 12.71 -17.38 6.59
CA ARG A 574 11.41 -17.73 5.98
C ARG A 574 10.53 -18.54 6.94
N GLU A 575 11.07 -19.57 7.58
CA GLU A 575 10.32 -20.40 8.54
C GLU A 575 9.90 -19.60 9.78
N GLN A 576 10.79 -18.74 10.27
CA GLN A 576 10.52 -17.83 11.39
C GLN A 576 9.37 -16.87 11.05
N ILE A 577 9.44 -16.17 9.91
CA ILE A 577 8.39 -15.26 9.43
C ILE A 577 7.05 -15.99 9.32
N GLN A 578 7.02 -17.20 8.74
CA GLN A 578 5.77 -17.97 8.64
C GLN A 578 5.19 -18.34 10.01
N THR A 579 6.04 -18.73 10.94
CA THR A 579 5.65 -19.11 12.31
C THR A 579 5.08 -17.90 13.05
N LEU A 580 5.77 -16.76 13.00
CA LEU A 580 5.35 -15.52 13.64
C LEU A 580 4.04 -14.99 13.06
N ARG A 581 3.89 -14.97 11.73
CA ARG A 581 2.61 -14.61 11.08
C ARG A 581 1.45 -15.51 11.52
N LYS A 582 1.71 -16.81 11.76
CA LYS A 582 0.69 -17.73 12.28
C LYS A 582 0.33 -17.41 13.73
N ALA A 583 1.30 -17.03 14.56
CA ALA A 583 1.07 -16.61 15.94
C ALA A 583 0.29 -15.28 15.99
N VAL A 584 0.69 -14.29 15.22
CA VAL A 584 0.01 -12.99 15.07
C VAL A 584 -1.45 -13.18 14.64
N ARG A 585 -1.70 -13.96 13.58
CA ARG A 585 -3.08 -14.30 13.15
C ARG A 585 -3.91 -14.95 14.25
N LYS A 586 -3.30 -15.86 15.03
CA LYS A 586 -4.00 -16.55 16.11
C LYS A 586 -4.44 -15.55 17.17
N GLU A 587 -3.59 -14.61 17.55
CA GLU A 587 -3.94 -13.54 18.49
C GLU A 587 -5.01 -12.60 17.91
N TYR A 588 -4.95 -12.27 16.61
CA TYR A 588 -5.96 -11.44 15.96
C TYR A 588 -7.34 -12.12 15.85
N SER A 589 -7.37 -13.45 15.74
CA SER A 589 -8.63 -14.22 15.77
C SER A 589 -9.35 -14.20 17.11
N ILE A 590 -8.69 -13.71 18.18
CA ILE A 590 -9.28 -13.55 19.51
C ILE A 590 -10.00 -12.19 19.58
N PRO A 591 -11.25 -12.14 20.08
CA PRO A 591 -11.96 -10.89 20.36
C PRO A 591 -11.11 -9.89 21.16
N GLU A 592 -11.22 -8.61 20.84
CA GLU A 592 -10.35 -7.54 21.38
C GLU A 592 -10.34 -7.50 22.91
N ASN A 593 -11.47 -7.79 23.55
CA ASN A 593 -11.64 -7.85 25.01
C ASN A 593 -10.96 -9.07 25.68
N GLU A 594 -10.56 -10.08 24.91
CA GLU A 594 -9.93 -11.32 25.38
C GLU A 594 -8.49 -11.47 24.88
N ARG A 595 -8.03 -10.53 24.05
CA ARG A 595 -6.72 -10.58 23.40
C ARG A 595 -5.60 -10.30 24.40
N ARG A 596 -4.49 -11.04 24.26
CA ARG A 596 -3.28 -10.80 25.05
C ARG A 596 -2.43 -9.73 24.37
N GLY A 597 -2.74 -8.45 24.63
CA GLY A 597 -2.07 -7.30 24.00
C GLY A 597 -0.54 -7.40 23.97
N HIS A 598 0.08 -7.81 25.09
CA HIS A 598 1.53 -7.95 25.20
C HIS A 598 2.13 -9.07 24.31
N ALA A 599 1.41 -10.17 24.11
CA ALA A 599 1.86 -11.25 23.23
C ALA A 599 1.75 -10.84 21.76
N LEU A 600 0.70 -10.10 21.39
CA LEU A 600 0.54 -9.55 20.04
C LEU A 600 1.66 -8.56 19.71
N GLU A 601 1.95 -7.62 20.61
CA GLU A 601 3.06 -6.66 20.44
C GLU A 601 4.40 -7.37 20.25
N LEU A 602 4.68 -8.37 21.08
CA LEU A 602 5.91 -9.16 20.99
C LEU A 602 6.02 -9.86 19.63
N PHE A 603 5.00 -10.63 19.22
CA PHE A 603 5.04 -11.37 17.96
C PHE A 603 5.10 -10.44 16.74
N SER A 604 4.41 -9.29 16.78
CA SER A 604 4.44 -8.31 15.69
C SER A 604 5.82 -7.66 15.58
N SER A 605 6.46 -7.36 16.71
CA SER A 605 7.83 -6.82 16.75
C SER A 605 8.86 -7.83 16.22
N GLU A 606 8.81 -9.08 16.70
CA GLU A 606 9.70 -10.16 16.23
C GLU A 606 9.50 -10.44 14.74
N LEU A 607 8.26 -10.33 14.24
CA LEU A 607 7.96 -10.51 12.83
C LEU A 607 8.57 -9.38 11.99
N ALA A 608 8.39 -8.13 12.41
CA ALA A 608 8.98 -6.98 11.73
C ALA A 608 10.52 -7.05 11.71
N GLU A 609 11.14 -7.55 12.78
CA GLU A 609 12.59 -7.80 12.81
C GLU A 609 13.01 -8.92 11.85
N ALA A 610 12.31 -10.06 11.86
CA ALA A 610 12.61 -11.16 10.94
C ALA A 610 12.43 -10.76 9.46
N GLU A 611 11.41 -9.95 9.14
CA GLU A 611 11.19 -9.40 7.80
C GLU A 611 12.32 -8.43 7.38
N ARG A 612 12.83 -7.60 8.30
CA ARG A 612 13.99 -6.72 8.05
C ARG A 612 15.27 -7.51 7.82
N ASP A 613 15.57 -8.49 8.68
CA ASP A 613 16.72 -9.39 8.54
C ASP A 613 16.70 -10.11 7.18
N TYR A 614 15.51 -10.54 6.77
CA TYR A 614 15.31 -11.18 5.48
C TYR A 614 15.59 -10.22 4.32
N ALA A 615 15.07 -8.99 4.40
CA ALA A 615 15.32 -7.96 3.40
C ALA A 615 16.81 -7.57 3.30
N ALA A 616 17.52 -7.46 4.43
CA ALA A 616 18.95 -7.15 4.46
C ALA A 616 19.83 -8.29 3.92
N LEU A 617 19.45 -9.55 4.18
CA LEU A 617 20.11 -10.72 3.62
C LEU A 617 20.03 -10.75 2.08
N LEU A 618 18.88 -10.36 1.55
CA LEU A 618 18.68 -10.21 0.11
C LEU A 618 19.60 -9.11 -0.46
N ASP A 619 19.72 -7.96 0.23
CA ASP A 619 20.53 -6.81 -0.21
C ASP A 619 22.03 -7.14 -0.42
N ASN A 620 22.65 -7.80 0.57
CA ASN A 620 24.05 -8.25 0.48
C ASN A 620 24.31 -9.26 -0.64
N SER A 621 23.26 -9.93 -1.11
CA SER A 621 23.32 -10.91 -2.19
C SER A 621 23.18 -10.26 -3.57
N PHE A 622 22.51 -9.10 -3.65
CA PHE A 622 22.15 -8.42 -4.89
C PHE A 622 23.09 -7.27 -5.27
N SER A 623 23.83 -6.67 -4.32
CA SER A 623 24.85 -5.65 -4.63
C SER A 623 26.06 -6.17 -5.42
N VAL A 624 26.30 -7.49 -5.40
CA VAL A 624 27.45 -8.15 -6.04
C VAL A 624 27.15 -8.61 -7.49
N THR A 625 25.88 -8.70 -7.88
CA THR A 625 25.50 -9.23 -9.21
C THR A 625 24.49 -8.30 -9.89
N GLY A 626 24.96 -7.58 -10.91
CA GLY A 626 24.07 -6.83 -11.81
C GLY A 626 22.99 -7.79 -12.34
N TYR A 627 21.74 -7.51 -12.00
CA TYR A 627 20.59 -8.33 -12.37
C TYR A 627 20.46 -8.39 -13.91
N THR A 628 20.94 -9.47 -14.50
CA THR A 628 20.30 -10.02 -15.69
C THR A 628 19.30 -11.04 -15.19
N SER A 629 18.01 -10.78 -15.37
CA SER A 629 16.96 -11.79 -15.26
C SER A 629 17.48 -13.08 -15.88
N ALA A 630 17.54 -14.18 -15.11
CA ALA A 630 17.78 -15.49 -15.70
C ALA A 630 16.80 -15.63 -16.87
N PRO A 631 17.24 -16.05 -18.07
CA PRO A 631 16.31 -16.24 -19.17
C PRO A 631 15.26 -17.24 -18.68
N GLY A 632 14.01 -16.79 -18.56
CA GLY A 632 12.89 -17.69 -18.36
C GLY A 632 12.98 -18.78 -19.42
N GLY A 633 12.74 -20.03 -19.05
CA GLY A 633 12.76 -21.13 -20.01
C GLY A 633 11.92 -20.78 -21.24
N THR A 634 12.32 -21.29 -22.40
CA THR A 634 11.66 -20.97 -23.66
C THR A 634 10.18 -21.35 -23.54
N LEU A 635 9.27 -20.37 -23.69
CA LEU A 635 7.85 -20.64 -23.72
C LEU A 635 7.55 -21.44 -24.99
N LEU A 636 7.28 -22.73 -24.82
CA LEU A 636 7.04 -23.65 -25.92
C LEU A 636 5.61 -23.50 -26.43
N SER A 637 5.47 -23.38 -27.74
CA SER A 637 4.21 -23.55 -28.44
C SER A 637 3.67 -24.97 -28.26
N ALA A 638 2.36 -25.15 -28.47
CA ALA A 638 1.76 -26.47 -28.44
C ALA A 638 2.46 -27.42 -29.43
N THR A 639 2.81 -26.94 -30.63
CA THR A 639 3.56 -27.70 -31.65
C THR A 639 4.94 -28.15 -31.17
N GLU A 640 5.68 -27.28 -30.48
CA GLU A 640 6.97 -27.66 -29.89
C GLU A 640 6.79 -28.73 -28.81
N ILE A 641 5.77 -28.62 -27.96
CA ILE A 641 5.42 -29.67 -26.99
C ILE A 641 5.08 -30.99 -27.70
N GLN A 642 4.34 -30.98 -28.83
CA GLN A 642 4.06 -32.19 -29.59
C GLN A 642 5.33 -32.94 -30.00
N HIS A 643 6.38 -32.20 -30.39
CA HIS A 643 7.67 -32.79 -30.78
C HIS A 643 8.48 -33.34 -29.59
N LEU A 644 8.17 -32.92 -28.36
CA LEU A 644 8.81 -33.44 -27.16
C LEU A 644 8.12 -34.69 -26.59
N LEU A 645 6.87 -34.93 -26.96
CA LEU A 645 6.09 -36.07 -26.47
C LEU A 645 6.50 -37.39 -27.16
N PRO A 646 6.68 -38.49 -26.40
CA PRO A 646 6.76 -39.83 -26.98
C PRO A 646 5.50 -40.20 -27.77
N ALA A 647 5.64 -41.12 -28.73
CA ALA A 647 4.59 -41.50 -29.67
C ALA A 647 3.30 -42.03 -29.00
N ASP A 648 3.41 -42.61 -27.81
CA ASP A 648 2.33 -43.20 -27.01
C ASP A 648 1.92 -42.34 -25.79
N THR A 649 2.36 -41.08 -25.73
CA THR A 649 2.07 -40.15 -24.64
C THR A 649 1.15 -39.02 -25.08
N ALA A 650 0.17 -38.67 -24.25
CA ALA A 650 -0.61 -37.45 -24.39
C ALA A 650 -0.45 -36.54 -23.17
N LEU A 651 -0.42 -35.23 -23.40
CA LEU A 651 -0.49 -34.21 -22.37
C LEU A 651 -1.93 -33.67 -22.31
N ILE A 652 -2.50 -33.63 -21.11
CA ILE A 652 -3.80 -33.04 -20.84
C ILE A 652 -3.61 -31.88 -19.87
N GLU A 653 -3.96 -30.68 -20.30
CA GLU A 653 -3.79 -29.45 -19.54
C GLU A 653 -5.12 -28.75 -19.32
N TYR A 654 -5.38 -28.29 -18.09
CA TYR A 654 -6.68 -27.70 -17.71
C TYR A 654 -6.53 -26.23 -17.36
N VAL A 655 -7.42 -25.33 -17.76
CA VAL A 655 -7.52 -23.96 -17.22
C VAL A 655 -8.89 -23.80 -16.58
N VAL A 656 -8.94 -23.49 -15.28
CA VAL A 656 -10.18 -23.34 -14.54
C VAL A 656 -10.66 -21.89 -14.59
N GLY A 657 -11.62 -21.61 -15.47
CA GLY A 657 -12.34 -20.35 -15.52
C GLY A 657 -13.54 -20.30 -14.57
N ARG A 658 -14.24 -19.16 -14.53
CA ARG A 658 -15.39 -18.96 -13.63
C ARG A 658 -16.61 -19.80 -14.02
N GLN A 659 -16.87 -19.93 -15.31
CA GLN A 659 -18.07 -20.62 -15.84
C GLN A 659 -17.75 -21.89 -16.63
N MET A 660 -16.47 -22.14 -16.90
CA MET A 660 -16.03 -23.25 -17.72
C MET A 660 -14.59 -23.65 -17.39
N VAL A 661 -14.24 -24.87 -17.78
CA VAL A 661 -12.88 -25.39 -17.77
C VAL A 661 -12.44 -25.54 -19.22
N SER A 662 -11.29 -24.97 -19.55
CA SER A 662 -10.64 -25.19 -20.85
C SER A 662 -9.71 -26.38 -20.76
N ILE A 663 -9.88 -27.37 -21.62
CA ILE A 663 -9.06 -28.58 -21.66
C ILE A 663 -8.23 -28.58 -22.94
N PHE A 664 -6.92 -28.65 -22.81
CA PHE A 664 -5.99 -28.83 -23.92
C PHE A 664 -5.52 -30.28 -23.94
N LEU A 665 -5.67 -30.92 -25.09
CA LEU A 665 -5.10 -32.22 -25.38
C LEU A 665 -4.01 -32.05 -26.42
N VAL A 666 -2.77 -32.35 -26.03
CA VAL A 666 -1.61 -32.33 -26.91
C VAL A 666 -1.15 -33.77 -27.10
N THR A 667 -1.16 -34.25 -28.34
CA THR A 667 -0.62 -35.55 -28.75
C THR A 667 0.44 -35.33 -29.82
N PRO A 668 1.29 -36.33 -30.14
CA PRO A 668 2.26 -36.21 -31.22
C PRO A 668 1.68 -35.90 -32.60
N SER A 669 0.36 -36.04 -32.78
CA SER A 669 -0.32 -35.84 -34.07
C SER A 669 -1.38 -34.73 -34.06
N SER A 670 -1.83 -34.24 -32.90
CA SER A 670 -2.86 -33.20 -32.82
C SER A 670 -2.75 -32.33 -31.56
N VAL A 671 -3.11 -31.06 -31.69
CA VAL A 671 -3.42 -30.14 -30.58
C VAL A 671 -4.91 -29.85 -30.64
N VAL A 672 -5.63 -30.12 -29.55
CA VAL A 672 -7.08 -29.88 -29.47
C VAL A 672 -7.39 -29.12 -28.19
N GLY A 673 -8.15 -28.03 -28.32
CA GLY A 673 -8.65 -27.26 -27.18
C GLY A 673 -10.17 -27.40 -27.07
N MET A 674 -10.66 -27.79 -25.90
CA MET A 674 -12.06 -28.10 -25.65
C MET A 674 -12.60 -27.30 -24.46
N PRO A 675 -13.60 -26.41 -24.67
CA PRO A 675 -14.29 -25.73 -23.59
C PRO A 675 -15.37 -26.62 -22.95
N VAL A 676 -15.32 -26.81 -21.64
CA VAL A 676 -16.32 -27.58 -20.88
C VAL A 676 -17.08 -26.69 -19.92
N GLN A 677 -18.41 -26.60 -20.08
CA GLN A 677 -19.27 -25.76 -19.25
C GLN A 677 -19.45 -26.35 -17.84
N ILE A 678 -18.77 -25.76 -16.87
CA ILE A 678 -18.90 -26.06 -15.45
C ILE A 678 -18.42 -24.87 -14.62
N LYS A 679 -19.24 -24.44 -13.65
CA LYS A 679 -18.86 -23.36 -12.72
C LYS A 679 -17.73 -23.79 -11.81
N SER A 680 -16.78 -22.89 -11.55
CA SER A 680 -15.66 -23.14 -10.64
C SER A 680 -16.11 -23.61 -9.26
N GLU A 681 -17.17 -23.03 -8.70
CA GLU A 681 -17.70 -23.44 -7.39
C GLU A 681 -18.22 -24.88 -7.43
N SER A 682 -18.89 -25.27 -8.51
CA SER A 682 -19.37 -26.65 -8.66
C SER A 682 -18.21 -27.64 -8.78
N LEU A 683 -17.15 -27.25 -9.51
CA LEU A 683 -15.94 -28.06 -9.64
C LEU A 683 -15.24 -28.22 -8.29
N SER A 684 -15.12 -27.14 -7.51
CA SER A 684 -14.54 -27.17 -6.18
C SER A 684 -15.34 -28.06 -5.22
N SER A 685 -16.65 -27.85 -5.10
CA SER A 685 -17.49 -28.68 -4.21
C SER A 685 -17.47 -30.17 -4.58
N ARG A 686 -17.44 -30.50 -5.87
CA ARG A 686 -17.34 -31.90 -6.33
C ARG A 686 -15.98 -32.51 -5.96
N THR A 687 -14.91 -31.74 -6.10
CA THR A 687 -13.55 -32.18 -5.77
C THR A 687 -13.38 -32.37 -4.27
N GLU A 688 -13.86 -31.44 -3.46
CA GLU A 688 -13.85 -31.53 -2.00
C GLU A 688 -14.66 -32.72 -1.50
N LEU A 689 -15.87 -32.93 -2.04
CA LEU A 689 -16.70 -34.09 -1.71
C LEU A 689 -15.97 -35.40 -2.01
N LEU A 690 -15.37 -35.52 -3.19
CA LEU A 690 -14.60 -36.70 -3.58
C LEU A 690 -13.43 -36.93 -2.60
N ARG A 691 -12.65 -35.88 -2.32
CA ARG A 691 -11.50 -35.94 -1.42
C ARG A 691 -11.92 -36.37 -0.01
N GLY A 692 -13.01 -35.79 0.51
CA GLY A 692 -13.57 -36.12 1.82
C GLY A 692 -13.95 -37.59 1.92
N LEU A 693 -14.73 -38.08 0.95
CA LEU A 693 -15.18 -39.48 0.93
C LEU A 693 -14.02 -40.48 0.80
N ILE A 694 -13.01 -40.18 -0.02
CA ILE A 694 -11.80 -41.02 -0.13
C ILE A 694 -11.02 -41.02 1.20
N SER A 695 -10.85 -39.84 1.81
CA SER A 695 -10.12 -39.70 3.09
C SER A 695 -10.81 -40.46 4.22
N GLU A 696 -12.14 -40.43 4.25
CA GLU A 696 -12.98 -41.17 5.20
C GLU A 696 -13.17 -42.65 4.83
N ARG A 697 -12.57 -43.13 3.72
CA ARG A 697 -12.68 -44.50 3.20
C ARG A 697 -14.13 -44.96 2.95
N ARG A 698 -14.99 -44.03 2.54
CA ARG A 698 -16.42 -44.27 2.28
C ARG A 698 -16.65 -44.75 0.85
N PRO A 699 -17.23 -45.95 0.60
CA PRO A 699 -17.34 -46.55 -0.74
C PRO A 699 -18.17 -45.72 -1.75
N GLU A 700 -18.96 -44.76 -1.26
CA GLU A 700 -19.77 -43.84 -2.05
C GLU A 700 -18.95 -42.87 -2.93
N TRP A 701 -17.61 -42.81 -2.76
CA TRP A 701 -16.72 -41.95 -3.54
C TRP A 701 -16.74 -42.22 -5.06
N ILE A 702 -17.16 -43.41 -5.49
CA ILE A 702 -17.17 -43.84 -6.89
C ILE A 702 -18.11 -42.98 -7.76
N GLU A 703 -19.29 -42.60 -7.26
CA GLU A 703 -20.24 -41.77 -8.02
C GLU A 703 -19.74 -40.34 -8.22
N PRO A 704 -19.24 -39.62 -7.18
CA PRO A 704 -18.54 -38.35 -7.35
C PRO A 704 -17.35 -38.43 -8.33
N ALA A 705 -16.53 -39.48 -8.25
CA ALA A 705 -15.41 -39.69 -9.17
C ALA A 705 -15.89 -39.85 -10.62
N ARG A 706 -16.97 -40.61 -10.85
CA ARG A 706 -17.58 -40.76 -12.18
C ARG A 706 -18.13 -39.43 -12.69
N GLY A 707 -18.75 -38.64 -11.81
CA GLY A 707 -19.25 -37.31 -12.12
C GLY A 707 -18.15 -36.36 -12.60
N LEU A 708 -16.98 -36.37 -11.95
CA LEU A 708 -15.82 -35.58 -12.35
C LEU A 708 -15.19 -36.10 -13.65
N ARG A 709 -15.04 -37.43 -13.82
CA ARG A 709 -14.55 -38.03 -15.06
C ARG A 709 -15.37 -37.60 -16.28
N LYS A 710 -16.70 -37.54 -16.14
CA LYS A 710 -17.62 -37.11 -17.22
C LYS A 710 -17.34 -35.69 -17.72
N VAL A 711 -16.85 -34.83 -16.84
CA VAL A 711 -16.55 -33.43 -17.16
C VAL A 711 -15.11 -33.26 -17.63
N LEU A 712 -14.17 -33.93 -16.98
CA LEU A 712 -12.74 -33.67 -17.16
C LEU A 712 -12.07 -34.59 -18.19
N LEU A 713 -12.64 -35.78 -18.46
CA LEU A 713 -11.99 -36.79 -19.27
C LEU A 713 -12.85 -37.31 -20.43
N ASP A 714 -14.16 -37.47 -20.24
CA ASP A 714 -15.02 -37.99 -21.31
C ASP A 714 -15.00 -37.12 -22.59
N PRO A 715 -14.91 -35.77 -22.54
CA PRO A 715 -14.84 -34.93 -23.74
C PRO A 715 -13.64 -35.22 -24.65
N ILE A 716 -12.47 -35.52 -24.07
CA ILE A 716 -11.25 -35.82 -24.84
C ILE A 716 -11.21 -37.28 -25.33
N ARG A 717 -12.04 -38.16 -24.76
CA ARG A 717 -12.10 -39.59 -25.10
C ARG A 717 -13.06 -39.91 -26.24
N SER A 718 -14.15 -39.15 -26.37
CA SER A 718 -15.21 -39.44 -27.35
C SER A 718 -14.72 -39.39 -28.80
N ASP A 719 -13.64 -38.65 -29.05
CA ASP A 719 -13.19 -38.31 -30.40
C ASP A 719 -12.02 -39.19 -30.89
N GLY A 720 -11.66 -40.23 -30.12
CA GLY A 720 -10.65 -41.22 -30.50
C GLY A 720 -9.19 -40.75 -30.40
N HIS A 721 -8.95 -39.54 -29.88
CA HIS A 721 -7.60 -38.98 -29.76
C HIS A 721 -6.64 -39.79 -28.86
N LEU A 722 -7.18 -40.62 -27.96
CA LEU A 722 -6.41 -41.43 -27.02
C LEU A 722 -6.24 -42.91 -27.46
N SER A 723 -6.66 -43.28 -28.67
CA SER A 723 -6.69 -44.71 -29.08
C SER A 723 -5.32 -45.39 -29.16
N SER A 724 -4.25 -44.64 -29.44
CA SER A 724 -2.86 -45.14 -29.49
C SER A 724 -2.01 -44.65 -28.31
N ILE A 725 -2.65 -44.11 -27.28
CA ILE A 725 -1.98 -43.50 -26.12
C ILE A 725 -2.02 -44.47 -24.95
N HIS A 726 -0.88 -44.64 -24.28
CA HIS A 726 -0.72 -45.48 -23.09
C HIS A 726 -0.24 -44.70 -21.86
N GLN A 727 0.25 -43.47 -22.07
CA GLN A 727 0.69 -42.58 -21.00
C GLN A 727 -0.04 -41.23 -21.05
N LEU A 728 -0.50 -40.76 -19.89
CA LEU A 728 -1.13 -39.45 -19.72
C LEU A 728 -0.27 -38.58 -18.80
N LEU A 729 0.10 -37.40 -19.30
CA LEU A 729 0.73 -36.33 -18.52
C LEU A 729 -0.36 -35.31 -18.20
N ILE A 730 -0.66 -35.12 -16.91
CA ILE A 730 -1.76 -34.26 -16.47
C ILE A 730 -1.18 -32.98 -15.89
N VAL A 731 -1.55 -31.83 -16.47
CA VAL A 731 -1.27 -30.49 -15.94
C VAL A 731 -2.56 -29.93 -15.33
N PRO A 732 -2.83 -30.21 -14.04
CA PRO A 732 -4.00 -29.70 -13.35
C PRO A 732 -3.90 -28.19 -13.10
N ASP A 733 -5.03 -27.55 -12.86
CA ASP A 733 -5.11 -26.13 -12.48
C ASP A 733 -6.09 -25.91 -11.33
N GLY A 734 -5.78 -24.97 -10.45
CA GLY A 734 -6.55 -24.66 -9.25
C GLY A 734 -6.95 -25.91 -8.48
N VAL A 735 -8.25 -26.05 -8.21
CA VAL A 735 -8.82 -27.17 -7.43
C VAL A 735 -8.56 -28.55 -8.03
N LEU A 736 -8.26 -28.63 -9.33
CA LEU A 736 -7.96 -29.90 -10.00
C LEU A 736 -6.66 -30.55 -9.52
N ASN A 737 -5.77 -29.79 -8.86
CA ASN A 737 -4.58 -30.33 -8.22
C ASN A 737 -4.90 -31.39 -7.15
N TYR A 738 -6.12 -31.37 -6.60
CA TYR A 738 -6.56 -32.33 -5.58
C TYR A 738 -7.42 -33.48 -6.13
N VAL A 739 -7.59 -33.56 -7.45
CA VAL A 739 -8.39 -34.61 -8.07
C VAL A 739 -7.52 -35.86 -8.29
N PRO A 740 -7.91 -37.04 -7.76
CA PRO A 740 -7.19 -38.28 -8.02
C PRO A 740 -7.59 -38.86 -9.38
N PHE A 741 -7.07 -38.31 -10.48
CA PHE A 741 -7.44 -38.74 -11.84
C PHE A 741 -7.27 -40.24 -12.06
N ALA A 742 -6.22 -40.85 -11.50
CA ALA A 742 -5.98 -42.29 -11.56
C ALA A 742 -7.12 -43.14 -10.98
N ALA A 743 -7.89 -42.60 -10.03
CA ALA A 743 -9.02 -43.28 -9.41
C ALA A 743 -10.33 -43.12 -10.18
N PHE A 744 -10.33 -42.46 -11.35
CA PHE A 744 -11.55 -42.32 -12.14
C PHE A 744 -12.05 -43.69 -12.64
N PRO A 745 -13.33 -44.04 -12.39
CA PRO A 745 -13.87 -45.34 -12.77
C PRO A 745 -14.04 -45.44 -14.29
N MET A 746 -13.61 -46.56 -14.86
CA MET A 746 -13.64 -46.85 -16.29
C MET A 746 -14.71 -47.90 -16.63
N ALA A 747 -14.49 -48.74 -17.67
CA ALA A 747 -15.35 -49.91 -17.92
C ALA A 747 -15.29 -50.90 -16.74
N THR A 748 -16.23 -51.84 -16.68
CA THR A 748 -16.53 -52.69 -15.49
C THR A 748 -15.31 -53.06 -14.65
N ASN A 749 -15.26 -52.48 -13.44
CA ASN A 749 -14.31 -52.75 -12.37
C ASN A 749 -12.83 -52.36 -12.63
N ARG A 750 -12.58 -51.41 -13.54
CA ARG A 750 -11.25 -50.81 -13.75
C ARG A 750 -11.23 -49.33 -13.46
N PHE A 751 -10.02 -48.80 -13.20
CA PHE A 751 -9.76 -47.38 -13.00
C PHE A 751 -8.84 -46.81 -14.07
N LEU A 752 -8.82 -45.48 -14.22
CA LEU A 752 -8.01 -44.81 -15.24
C LEU A 752 -6.52 -45.15 -15.12
N GLY A 753 -6.00 -45.24 -13.90
CA GLY A 753 -4.61 -45.62 -13.63
C GLY A 753 -4.26 -47.08 -13.95
N GLU A 754 -5.27 -47.92 -14.24
CA GLU A 754 -5.08 -49.29 -14.74
C GLU A 754 -5.09 -49.36 -16.26
N GLU A 755 -5.64 -48.34 -16.94
CA GLU A 755 -5.64 -48.22 -18.41
C GLU A 755 -4.47 -47.38 -18.94
N PHE A 756 -4.01 -46.39 -18.17
CA PHE A 756 -2.92 -45.48 -18.55
C PHE A 756 -1.88 -45.37 -17.44
N THR A 757 -0.62 -45.22 -17.85
CA THR A 757 0.42 -44.69 -16.95
C THR A 757 0.18 -43.19 -16.77
N ILE A 758 -0.07 -42.73 -15.56
CA ILE A 758 -0.38 -41.32 -15.28
C ILE A 758 0.77 -40.65 -14.54
N ALA A 759 1.24 -39.51 -15.06
CA ALA A 759 2.13 -38.60 -14.35
C ALA A 759 1.53 -37.20 -14.30
N TYR A 760 1.90 -36.43 -13.27
CA TYR A 760 1.44 -35.06 -13.10
C TYR A 760 2.59 -34.10 -13.36
N LEU A 761 2.29 -33.02 -14.07
CA LEU A 761 3.22 -31.95 -14.35
C LEU A 761 2.67 -30.62 -13.83
N PRO A 762 3.52 -29.74 -13.29
CA PRO A 762 3.13 -28.39 -12.90
C PRO A 762 2.90 -27.44 -14.10
N ALA A 763 3.57 -27.70 -15.23
CA ALA A 763 3.40 -27.00 -16.51
C ALA A 763 3.92 -27.90 -17.65
N ALA A 764 3.49 -27.68 -18.89
CA ALA A 764 4.00 -28.42 -20.05
C ALA A 764 5.49 -28.16 -20.29
N ALA A 765 5.95 -26.93 -19.98
CA ALA A 765 7.36 -26.54 -20.04
C ALA A 765 8.33 -27.44 -19.23
N ALA A 766 7.83 -28.23 -18.27
CA ALA A 766 8.62 -29.22 -17.54
C ALA A 766 9.29 -30.27 -18.46
N LEU A 767 8.68 -30.56 -19.62
CA LEU A 767 9.17 -31.53 -20.59
C LEU A 767 10.49 -31.12 -21.26
N GLU A 768 10.81 -29.82 -21.30
CA GLU A 768 12.07 -29.31 -21.84
C GLU A 768 13.24 -29.55 -20.88
N ARG A 769 13.04 -29.27 -19.58
CA ARG A 769 14.12 -29.20 -18.58
C ARG A 769 14.58 -30.56 -18.04
N ASP A 770 13.70 -31.54 -17.87
CA ASP A 770 14.07 -32.85 -17.35
C ASP A 770 13.71 -33.97 -18.33
N PRO A 771 14.66 -34.52 -19.09
CA PRO A 771 14.42 -35.64 -20.00
C PRO A 771 13.85 -36.89 -19.31
N LYS A 772 14.02 -37.04 -17.98
CA LYS A 772 13.45 -38.16 -17.21
C LYS A 772 11.95 -38.01 -16.98
N THR A 773 11.39 -36.80 -17.04
CA THR A 773 9.93 -36.57 -17.02
C THR A 773 9.23 -37.18 -18.24
N ARG A 774 9.97 -37.35 -19.35
CA ARG A 774 9.49 -38.02 -20.57
C ARG A 774 9.37 -39.54 -20.42
N GLY A 775 10.00 -40.13 -19.39
CA GLY A 775 10.08 -41.58 -19.15
C GLY A 775 9.15 -42.13 -18.08
N GLY A 776 8.23 -41.32 -17.53
CA GLY A 776 7.16 -41.81 -16.65
C GLY A 776 7.53 -42.08 -15.18
N THR A 777 8.69 -41.63 -14.68
CA THR A 777 8.96 -41.64 -13.23
C THR A 777 8.12 -40.60 -12.49
N THR A 778 7.40 -41.03 -11.45
CA THR A 778 6.50 -40.25 -10.62
C THR A 778 7.21 -39.07 -9.96
N LEU A 779 7.07 -37.86 -10.51
CA LEU A 779 7.15 -36.65 -9.72
C LEU A 779 5.80 -36.52 -9.02
N LEU A 780 5.78 -36.68 -7.69
CA LEU A 780 4.65 -36.23 -6.89
C LEU A 780 4.44 -34.77 -7.23
N ALA A 781 3.24 -34.42 -7.70
CA ALA A 781 2.79 -33.04 -7.68
C ALA A 781 2.96 -32.53 -6.24
N MET A 782 3.92 -31.63 -6.02
CA MET A 782 4.01 -30.91 -4.76
C MET A 782 2.83 -29.96 -4.74
N ALA A 783 1.71 -30.38 -4.15
CA ALA A 783 0.85 -29.43 -3.47
C ALA A 783 1.62 -29.01 -2.22
N PRO A 784 2.08 -27.75 -2.08
CA PRO A 784 2.62 -27.30 -0.82
C PRO A 784 1.54 -27.54 0.24
N SER A 785 1.90 -28.16 1.35
CA SER A 785 0.99 -28.50 2.46
C SER A 785 0.31 -27.28 3.11
N GLY A 786 0.53 -26.08 2.57
CA GLY A 786 -0.12 -24.83 2.95
C GLY A 786 -0.28 -23.79 1.84
N ALA A 787 -0.14 -24.14 0.54
CA ALA A 787 -0.52 -23.21 -0.52
C ALA A 787 -2.05 -23.15 -0.59
N LYS A 788 -2.63 -21.98 -0.31
CA LYS A 788 -4.03 -21.72 -0.61
C LYS A 788 -4.22 -21.81 -2.12
N LEU A 789 -5.28 -22.48 -2.55
CA LEU A 789 -5.70 -22.45 -3.95
C LEU A 789 -5.95 -20.99 -4.37
N PRO A 790 -5.54 -20.59 -5.60
CA PRO A 790 -6.21 -19.46 -6.23
C PRO A 790 -7.70 -19.83 -6.31
N ASN A 791 -8.53 -19.11 -5.55
CA ASN A 791 -9.99 -19.27 -5.33
C ASN A 791 -10.50 -20.00 -4.06
N GLU A 792 -9.68 -20.42 -3.10
CA GLU A 792 -10.22 -20.91 -1.81
C GLU A 792 -10.57 -19.75 -0.86
N SER A 793 -11.84 -19.35 -0.85
CA SER A 793 -12.42 -18.55 0.23
C SER A 793 -12.55 -19.39 1.50
N SER A 794 -12.12 -18.84 2.63
CA SER A 794 -12.19 -19.43 3.96
C SER A 794 -13.60 -19.90 4.33
N VAL A 795 -13.84 -21.21 4.31
CA VAL A 795 -14.90 -21.84 5.10
C VAL A 795 -14.21 -22.58 6.23
N LEU A 796 -14.35 -22.06 7.45
CA LEU A 796 -13.96 -22.79 8.66
C LEU A 796 -14.75 -24.10 8.73
N PRO A 797 -14.15 -25.23 9.15
CA PRO A 797 -14.93 -26.42 9.45
C PRO A 797 -15.91 -26.12 10.59
N PRO A 798 -17.14 -26.69 10.57
CA PRO A 798 -18.07 -26.52 11.67
C PRO A 798 -17.43 -27.06 12.95
N ALA A 799 -17.49 -26.27 14.02
CA ALA A 799 -17.06 -26.69 15.34
C ALA A 799 -17.84 -27.96 15.73
N SER A 800 -17.10 -29.02 16.04
CA SER A 800 -17.61 -30.21 16.73
C SER A 800 -17.96 -29.89 18.18
#